data_AF-A0A1N6GZ14-F1
#
_entry.id   AF-A0A1N6GZ14-F1
#
_cell.length_a   1.000
_cell.length_b   1.000
_cell.length_c   1.000
_cell.angle_alpha   90.00
_cell.angle_beta   90.00
_cell.angle_gamma   90.00
#
_symmetry.space_group_name_H-M   'P 1'
#
loop_
_entity.id
_entity.type
_entity.pdbx_description
1 polymer ?
#
loop_
_entity_poly.entity_id
_entity_poly.type
_entity_poly.pdbx_seq_one_letter_code
_entity_poly.pdbx_strand_id
1 'polypeptide(L)'
;MVSEATTQDPANGGRDVEKEARSAVQSIRRIFAQLGPVRLASTLFFLILAILIAGLSWKTPLIQDAERALYDLRASVFAPVVEKDDRIVMIVYNEETLRLTGQRSPVDRTILAQSLETIDAAGAKSIGIDILFDMPQDDDPLLINMFRSMQTPTFLAYANAATNPEITFAQQQFLDDYLTEFADSNVKPTTIRLDTDGDGVQRRWNAPPEGSPPFLAIAMTGPNPAFASYSGAIRYFNGVNDEIPVFDKFPIESFADPATADMLASFIKDKYVLIGGDFIDRDRFETPISSIATSQDDVSTQSDDAKMIGLEVHAHMLAQLLNDDQPAAIPTWALWVAAVIVAACGGLSAVLIGNSIKIALILISQFLFFVIFPFVLHNIGIDTLTLPAFGWGLGWLLGYASVGSAARTINSKQRSFAQNALGKYLPKSIAGEILRDPEKLALHGEKRQIFAVFTDLEGFTKLSHAIEPEMVATLLNDYLDRLSDVALEYGGTIDKFVGDALVAFWGAPIAYADDGERAAKAAFALYEAGEEFRKNVPEGVPPIGRTRVGMHYGDAIVGNFGGEGRIQYTALGDAMNTAARLEAANKALETKVLVSREAMEKTGLDWYRPMGRITLRGRSTPVDVFEPVPDWEEKDRAAVTAVIAAHQQGDNDAVQALGAMIKQYGEDLGLANLIKRLEKTKHGESYALG
;
A
#
# COMPACT_ATOMS: atom_id res chain seq x y z
N MET A 1 -15.51 -49.99 -21.49
CA MET A 1 -14.38 -49.70 -20.58
C MET A 1 -14.71 -48.42 -19.86
N VAL A 2 -14.77 -48.50 -18.54
CA VAL A 2 -15.29 -47.48 -17.62
C VAL A 2 -14.33 -46.29 -17.57
N SER A 3 -14.87 -45.08 -17.68
CA SER A 3 -14.16 -43.82 -17.48
C SER A 3 -14.11 -43.52 -15.98
N GLU A 4 -12.90 -43.54 -15.41
CA GLU A 4 -12.65 -43.05 -14.04
C GLU A 4 -12.74 -41.53 -14.03
N ALA A 5 -13.82 -41.01 -13.45
CA ALA A 5 -13.94 -39.63 -13.05
C ALA A 5 -13.25 -39.45 -11.69
N THR A 6 -12.16 -38.69 -11.67
CA THR A 6 -11.46 -38.27 -10.46
C THR A 6 -12.37 -37.31 -9.69
N THR A 7 -13.09 -37.84 -8.69
CA THR A 7 -13.80 -37.05 -7.68
C THR A 7 -12.77 -36.28 -6.84
N GLN A 8 -12.64 -34.97 -7.08
CA GLN A 8 -12.00 -34.07 -6.13
C GLN A 8 -12.87 -33.99 -4.87
N ASP A 9 -12.30 -34.43 -3.76
CA ASP A 9 -12.89 -34.44 -2.43
C ASP A 9 -13.10 -32.98 -1.93
N PRO A 10 -14.35 -32.54 -1.67
CA PRO A 10 -14.65 -31.19 -1.19
C PRO A 10 -14.12 -30.92 0.25
N ALA A 11 -13.62 -31.93 0.96
CA ALA A 11 -13.04 -31.78 2.30
C ALA A 11 -11.64 -31.11 2.30
N ASN A 12 -10.95 -31.04 1.16
CA ASN A 12 -9.58 -30.51 1.12
C ASN A 12 -9.54 -28.98 0.98
N GLY A 13 -10.56 -28.35 0.38
CA GLY A 13 -10.64 -26.88 0.24
C GLY A 13 -10.83 -26.15 1.57
N GLY A 14 -11.57 -26.74 2.52
CA GLY A 14 -11.80 -26.14 3.84
C GLY A 14 -10.56 -26.15 4.75
N ARG A 15 -9.68 -27.15 4.62
CA ARG A 15 -8.44 -27.25 5.40
C ARG A 15 -7.37 -26.25 4.98
N ASP A 16 -7.34 -25.88 3.70
CA ASP A 16 -6.41 -24.86 3.19
C ASP A 16 -6.82 -23.45 3.61
N VAL A 17 -8.12 -23.13 3.62
CA VAL A 17 -8.62 -21.83 4.10
C VAL A 17 -8.35 -21.64 5.60
N GLU A 18 -8.54 -22.69 6.41
CA GLU A 18 -8.29 -22.61 7.86
C GLU A 18 -6.79 -22.48 8.18
N LYS A 19 -5.92 -23.13 7.41
CA LYS A 19 -4.46 -22.97 7.51
C LYS A 19 -4.00 -21.58 7.06
N GLU A 20 -4.53 -21.07 5.95
CA GLU A 20 -4.24 -19.72 5.45
C GLU A 20 -4.69 -18.65 6.47
N ALA A 21 -5.87 -18.80 7.08
CA ALA A 21 -6.37 -17.89 8.11
C ALA A 21 -5.52 -17.93 9.40
N ARG A 22 -5.14 -19.13 9.88
CA ARG A 22 -4.25 -19.26 11.05
C ARG A 22 -2.86 -18.68 10.78
N SER A 23 -2.34 -18.84 9.57
CA SER A 23 -1.07 -18.24 9.12
C SER A 23 -1.13 -16.71 9.17
N ALA A 24 -2.21 -16.11 8.66
CA ALA A 24 -2.43 -14.66 8.70
C ALA A 24 -2.53 -14.11 10.14
N VAL A 25 -3.20 -14.81 11.05
CA VAL A 25 -3.29 -14.38 12.47
C VAL A 25 -1.93 -14.47 13.17
N GLN A 26 -1.14 -15.52 12.87
CA GLN A 26 0.20 -15.68 13.45
C GLN A 26 1.19 -14.64 12.93
N SER A 27 1.12 -14.27 11.65
CA SER A 27 1.96 -13.22 11.08
C SER A 27 1.66 -11.86 11.71
N ILE A 28 0.38 -11.52 11.91
CA ILE A 28 -0.05 -10.29 12.59
C ILE A 28 0.51 -10.22 14.02
N ARG A 29 0.38 -11.30 14.81
CA ARG A 29 0.93 -11.33 16.18
C ARG A 29 2.44 -11.13 16.23
N ARG A 30 3.19 -11.74 15.30
CA ARG A 30 4.65 -11.57 15.21
C ARG A 30 5.04 -10.14 14.84
N ILE A 31 4.28 -9.49 13.96
CA ILE A 31 4.48 -8.09 13.59
C ILE A 31 4.35 -7.19 14.82
N PHE A 32 3.27 -7.37 15.61
CA PHE A 32 3.04 -6.57 16.82
C PHE A 32 4.12 -6.75 17.90
N ALA A 33 4.62 -7.98 18.09
CA ALA A 33 5.65 -8.26 19.10
C ALA A 33 7.04 -7.69 18.76
N GLN A 34 7.32 -7.38 17.49
CA GLN A 34 8.63 -6.92 17.02
C GLN A 34 8.69 -5.40 16.73
N LEU A 35 7.56 -4.70 16.85
CA LEU A 35 7.48 -3.25 16.67
C LEU A 35 7.94 -2.54 17.95
N GLY A 36 8.91 -1.63 17.83
CA GLY A 36 9.27 -0.72 18.91
C GLY A 36 8.10 0.23 19.26
N PRO A 37 8.05 0.77 20.49
CA PRO A 37 6.88 1.47 21.04
C PRO A 37 6.42 2.67 20.20
N VAL A 38 7.37 3.44 19.65
CA VAL A 38 7.08 4.61 18.79
C VAL A 38 6.32 4.21 17.51
N ARG A 39 6.67 3.07 16.91
CA ARG A 39 6.05 2.61 15.66
C ARG A 39 4.71 1.93 15.90
N LEU A 40 4.58 1.25 17.03
CA LEU A 40 3.30 0.75 17.48
C LEU A 40 2.32 1.92 17.67
N ALA A 41 2.77 2.98 18.35
CA ALA A 41 1.99 4.20 18.53
C ALA A 41 1.63 4.86 17.20
N SER A 42 2.57 4.98 16.25
CA SER A 42 2.27 5.56 14.94
C SER A 42 1.28 4.71 14.12
N THR A 43 1.43 3.38 14.14
CA THR A 43 0.51 2.47 13.43
C THR A 43 -0.89 2.55 14.02
N LEU A 44 -1.00 2.57 15.36
CA LEU A 44 -2.27 2.73 16.06
C LEU A 44 -2.90 4.10 15.75
N PHE A 45 -2.10 5.16 15.73
CA PHE A 45 -2.56 6.50 15.36
C PHE A 45 -3.16 6.52 13.95
N PHE A 46 -2.46 5.97 12.95
CA PHE A 46 -2.97 5.93 11.58
C PHE A 46 -4.17 4.99 11.40
N LEU A 47 -4.28 3.91 12.19
CA LEU A 47 -5.49 3.07 12.20
C LEU A 47 -6.69 3.79 12.83
N ILE A 48 -6.49 4.53 13.91
CA ILE A 48 -7.54 5.39 14.48
C ILE A 48 -7.95 6.45 13.45
N LEU A 49 -6.98 7.08 12.79
CA LEU A 49 -7.25 8.06 11.74
C LEU A 49 -8.02 7.43 10.56
N ALA A 50 -7.69 6.20 10.16
CA ALA A 50 -8.41 5.46 9.13
C ALA A 50 -9.89 5.23 9.51
N ILE A 51 -10.16 4.84 10.76
CA ILE A 51 -11.52 4.64 11.27
C ILE A 51 -12.27 5.98 11.32
N LEU A 52 -11.62 7.06 11.78
CA LEU A 52 -12.22 8.39 11.83
C LEU A 52 -12.58 8.89 10.44
N ILE A 53 -11.70 8.74 9.45
CA ILE A 53 -11.98 9.13 8.06
C ILE A 53 -13.11 8.28 7.46
N ALA A 54 -13.13 6.98 7.74
CA ALA A 54 -14.19 6.09 7.28
C ALA A 54 -15.55 6.35 7.95
N GLY A 55 -15.59 6.94 9.15
CA GLY A 55 -16.84 7.22 9.87
C GLY A 55 -17.32 8.68 9.79
N LEU A 56 -16.40 9.63 9.58
CA LEU A 56 -16.66 11.08 9.63
C LEU A 56 -16.49 11.77 8.28
N SER A 57 -16.50 11.04 7.16
CA SER A 57 -16.31 11.62 5.82
C SER A 57 -17.29 12.76 5.53
N TRP A 58 -18.57 12.60 5.91
CA TRP A 58 -19.63 13.60 5.80
C TRP A 58 -19.42 14.87 6.64
N LYS A 59 -18.50 14.85 7.62
CA LYS A 59 -18.14 16.00 8.47
C LYS A 59 -16.76 16.57 8.12
N THR A 60 -16.09 16.01 7.13
CA THR A 60 -14.73 16.39 6.76
C THR A 60 -14.75 17.23 5.49
N PRO A 61 -14.25 18.48 5.52
CA PRO A 61 -14.11 19.30 4.32
C PRO A 61 -13.32 18.56 3.22
N LEU A 62 -13.63 18.81 1.94
CA LEU A 62 -13.10 18.12 0.74
C LEU A 62 -13.65 16.70 0.50
N ILE A 63 -13.87 15.89 1.53
CA ILE A 63 -14.42 14.53 1.38
C ILE A 63 -15.95 14.59 1.24
N GLN A 64 -16.59 15.51 1.96
CA GLN A 64 -18.03 15.70 1.95
C GLN A 64 -18.62 15.89 0.54
N ASP A 65 -17.95 16.64 -0.33
CA ASP A 65 -18.45 16.89 -1.70
C ASP A 65 -18.42 15.62 -2.56
N ALA A 66 -17.42 14.77 -2.39
CA ALA A 66 -17.37 13.47 -3.06
C ALA A 66 -18.49 12.52 -2.56
N GLU A 67 -18.83 12.58 -1.27
CA GLU A 67 -19.94 11.80 -0.71
C GLU A 67 -21.30 12.29 -1.24
N ARG A 68 -21.49 13.61 -1.33
CA ARG A 68 -22.68 14.24 -1.93
C ARG A 68 -22.86 13.84 -3.38
N ALA A 69 -21.82 13.98 -4.20
CA ALA A 69 -21.86 13.60 -5.61
C ALA A 69 -22.16 12.10 -5.80
N LEU A 70 -21.56 11.23 -4.96
CA LEU A 70 -21.82 9.80 -5.03
C LEU A 70 -23.25 9.46 -4.56
N TYR A 71 -23.81 10.22 -3.61
CA TYR A 71 -25.22 10.10 -3.23
C TYR A 71 -26.13 10.54 -4.37
N ASP A 72 -25.88 11.68 -5.01
CA ASP A 72 -26.70 12.18 -6.11
C ASP A 72 -26.75 11.19 -7.27
N LEU A 73 -25.61 10.57 -7.58
CA LEU A 73 -25.53 9.52 -8.57
C LEU A 73 -26.42 8.31 -8.21
N ARG A 74 -26.45 7.90 -6.93
CA ARG A 74 -27.34 6.81 -6.50
C ARG A 74 -28.80 7.23 -6.56
N ALA A 75 -29.12 8.43 -6.09
CA ALA A 75 -30.48 8.94 -6.03
C ALA A 75 -31.08 9.13 -7.43
N SER A 76 -30.29 9.59 -8.41
CA SER A 76 -30.75 9.73 -9.80
C SER A 76 -30.90 8.38 -10.51
N VAL A 77 -29.93 7.47 -10.36
CA VAL A 77 -29.95 6.13 -11.00
C VAL A 77 -31.12 5.28 -10.49
N PHE A 78 -31.48 5.42 -9.22
CA PHE A 78 -32.58 4.68 -8.59
C PHE A 78 -33.84 5.53 -8.36
N ALA A 79 -33.94 6.70 -8.98
CA ALA A 79 -35.16 7.49 -8.97
C ALA A 79 -36.30 6.65 -9.58
N PRO A 80 -37.42 6.43 -8.88
CA PRO A 80 -38.51 5.63 -9.41
C PRO A 80 -39.08 6.29 -10.67
N VAL A 81 -39.22 5.49 -11.73
CA VAL A 81 -39.81 5.92 -12.99
C VAL A 81 -41.32 5.73 -12.92
N VAL A 82 -42.08 6.80 -13.13
CA VAL A 82 -43.54 6.82 -13.12
C VAL A 82 -44.04 7.43 -14.43
N GLU A 83 -45.15 6.90 -14.96
CA GLU A 83 -45.77 7.49 -16.16
C GLU A 83 -46.31 8.89 -15.86
N LYS A 84 -47.01 9.00 -14.72
CA LYS A 84 -47.58 10.23 -14.18
C LYS A 84 -48.13 9.97 -12.78
N ASP A 85 -48.11 10.95 -11.89
CA ASP A 85 -48.84 10.91 -10.62
C ASP A 85 -50.18 11.63 -10.75
N ASP A 86 -51.25 10.85 -10.95
CA ASP A 86 -52.60 11.39 -11.13
C ASP A 86 -53.25 11.92 -9.84
N ARG A 87 -52.57 11.87 -8.68
CA ARG A 87 -53.13 12.31 -7.40
C ARG A 87 -52.82 13.78 -7.10
N ILE A 88 -51.80 14.35 -7.74
CA ILE A 88 -51.28 15.69 -7.46
C ILE A 88 -51.34 16.52 -8.74
N VAL A 89 -51.82 17.76 -8.62
CA VAL A 89 -51.84 18.74 -9.72
C VAL A 89 -51.23 20.04 -9.25
N MET A 90 -50.38 20.63 -10.08
CA MET A 90 -49.78 21.93 -9.84
C MET A 90 -50.47 22.99 -10.70
N ILE A 91 -50.80 24.11 -10.06
CA ILE A 91 -51.37 25.31 -10.69
C ILE A 91 -50.39 26.44 -10.44
N VAL A 92 -49.85 27.02 -11.50
CA VAL A 92 -48.69 27.93 -11.39
C VAL A 92 -48.98 29.32 -11.91
N TYR A 93 -48.38 30.30 -11.25
CA TYR A 93 -48.13 31.62 -11.82
C TYR A 93 -46.88 31.54 -12.69
N ASN A 94 -47.05 31.50 -14.01
CA ASN A 94 -45.93 31.50 -14.95
C ASN A 94 -45.70 32.90 -15.54
N GLU A 95 -44.66 33.07 -16.36
CA GLU A 95 -44.34 34.35 -16.98
C GLU A 95 -45.46 34.90 -17.89
N GLU A 96 -46.31 34.04 -18.46
CA GLU A 96 -47.48 34.46 -19.24
C GLU A 96 -48.58 35.03 -18.33
N THR A 97 -48.87 34.37 -17.21
CA THR A 97 -49.77 34.90 -16.16
C THR A 97 -49.31 36.30 -15.74
N LEU A 98 -48.02 36.47 -15.49
CA LEU A 98 -47.44 37.76 -15.09
C LEU A 98 -47.61 38.83 -16.17
N ARG A 99 -47.46 38.45 -17.44
CA ARG A 99 -47.67 39.35 -18.57
C ARG A 99 -49.13 39.81 -18.68
N LEU A 100 -50.07 38.91 -18.38
CA LEU A 100 -51.50 39.19 -18.42
C LEU A 100 -51.95 40.09 -17.25
N THR A 101 -51.47 39.82 -16.04
CA THR A 101 -51.85 40.57 -14.83
C THR A 101 -51.04 41.85 -14.62
N GLY A 102 -49.83 41.91 -15.16
CA GLY A 102 -48.88 43.01 -14.93
C GLY A 102 -48.30 43.04 -13.51
N GLN A 103 -48.49 41.98 -12.70
CA GLN A 103 -48.06 41.92 -11.30
C GLN A 103 -47.18 40.70 -11.02
N ARG A 104 -45.88 40.90 -10.73
CA ARG A 104 -44.91 39.83 -10.42
C ARG A 104 -44.82 39.48 -8.94
N SER A 105 -44.83 40.49 -8.07
CA SER A 105 -44.75 40.30 -6.62
C SER A 105 -45.25 41.57 -5.93
N PRO A 106 -46.24 41.47 -5.02
CA PRO A 106 -47.01 40.28 -4.69
C PRO A 106 -47.89 39.81 -5.87
N VAL A 107 -48.30 38.54 -5.86
CA VAL A 107 -49.15 37.97 -6.92
C VAL A 107 -50.55 38.60 -6.91
N ASP A 108 -51.21 38.58 -8.06
CA ASP A 108 -52.58 39.09 -8.22
C ASP A 108 -53.59 38.29 -7.36
N ARG A 109 -54.31 38.97 -6.46
CA ARG A 109 -55.30 38.33 -5.56
C ARG A 109 -56.63 38.06 -6.22
N THR A 110 -56.98 38.85 -7.23
CA THR A 110 -58.24 38.70 -7.97
C THR A 110 -58.23 37.38 -8.75
N ILE A 111 -57.14 37.11 -9.47
CA ILE A 111 -56.99 35.86 -10.23
C ILE A 111 -56.93 34.64 -9.30
N LEU A 112 -56.29 34.78 -8.12
CA LEU A 112 -56.25 33.71 -7.13
C LEU A 112 -57.63 33.41 -6.57
N ALA A 113 -58.39 34.44 -6.18
CA ALA A 113 -59.72 34.28 -5.61
C ALA A 113 -60.68 33.60 -6.61
N GLN A 114 -60.66 34.04 -7.87
CA GLN A 114 -61.46 33.42 -8.95
C GLN A 114 -61.05 31.97 -9.22
N SER A 115 -59.75 31.70 -9.25
CA SER A 115 -59.23 30.35 -9.44
C SER A 115 -59.62 29.42 -8.29
N LEU A 116 -59.51 29.91 -7.04
CA LEU A 116 -59.92 29.16 -5.85
C LEU A 116 -61.42 28.86 -5.85
N GLU A 117 -62.27 29.77 -6.31
CA GLU A 117 -63.71 29.51 -6.48
C GLU A 117 -63.95 28.31 -7.40
N THR A 118 -63.29 28.28 -8.57
CA THR A 118 -63.37 27.16 -9.52
C THR A 118 -62.82 25.86 -8.94
N ILE A 119 -61.67 25.91 -8.27
CA ILE A 119 -60.99 24.73 -7.70
C ILE A 119 -61.80 24.14 -6.53
N ASP A 120 -62.37 24.99 -5.67
CA ASP A 120 -63.23 24.56 -4.55
C ASP A 120 -64.52 23.93 -5.06
N ALA A 121 -65.16 24.55 -6.07
CA ALA A 121 -66.36 24.03 -6.71
C ALA A 121 -66.12 22.69 -7.44
N ALA A 122 -64.91 22.49 -8.00
CA ALA A 122 -64.52 21.24 -8.65
C ALA A 122 -64.33 20.06 -7.66
N GLY A 123 -64.24 20.34 -6.36
CA GLY A 123 -64.08 19.31 -5.33
C GLY A 123 -62.66 18.77 -5.24
N ALA A 124 -61.67 19.67 -5.19
CA ALA A 124 -60.30 19.30 -4.82
C ALA A 124 -60.28 18.61 -3.44
N LYS A 125 -59.35 17.67 -3.25
CA LYS A 125 -59.22 16.95 -1.97
C LYS A 125 -58.58 17.81 -0.88
N SER A 126 -57.56 18.57 -1.26
CA SER A 126 -56.90 19.58 -0.42
C SER A 126 -56.12 20.53 -1.31
N ILE A 127 -56.02 21.79 -0.89
CA ILE A 127 -55.31 22.85 -1.63
C ILE A 127 -54.14 23.34 -0.77
N GLY A 128 -52.94 23.35 -1.35
CA GLY A 128 -51.74 23.93 -0.76
C GLY A 128 -51.33 25.17 -1.54
N ILE A 129 -51.12 26.30 -0.86
CA ILE A 129 -50.73 27.56 -1.48
C ILE A 129 -49.32 27.92 -1.01
N ASP A 130 -48.36 27.73 -1.90
CA ASP A 130 -46.95 28.05 -1.76
C ASP A 130 -46.66 29.50 -2.18
N ILE A 131 -47.42 30.43 -1.61
CA ILE A 131 -47.30 31.86 -1.88
C ILE A 131 -47.45 32.61 -0.57
N LEU A 132 -46.42 33.39 -0.24
CA LEU A 132 -46.40 34.20 0.97
C LEU A 132 -47.10 35.53 0.75
N PHE A 133 -48.03 35.88 1.64
CA PHE A 133 -48.79 37.14 1.59
C PHE A 133 -48.33 38.10 2.68
N ASP A 134 -47.15 38.67 2.48
CA ASP A 134 -46.43 39.47 3.48
C ASP A 134 -46.61 40.98 3.35
N MET A 135 -47.33 41.44 2.33
CA MET A 135 -47.66 42.84 2.10
C MET A 135 -49.13 43.01 1.69
N PRO A 136 -49.77 44.13 2.09
CA PRO A 136 -51.16 44.41 1.75
C PRO A 136 -51.35 44.73 0.27
N GLN A 137 -52.53 44.38 -0.26
CA GLN A 137 -53.01 44.77 -1.59
C GLN A 137 -54.46 45.25 -1.55
N ASP A 138 -54.84 46.08 -2.51
CA ASP A 138 -56.20 46.65 -2.60
C ASP A 138 -57.28 45.56 -2.75
N ASP A 139 -56.92 44.43 -3.37
CA ASP A 139 -57.81 43.29 -3.64
C ASP A 139 -57.88 42.26 -2.50
N ASP A 140 -57.16 42.47 -1.39
CA ASP A 140 -57.18 41.56 -0.22
C ASP A 140 -58.59 41.23 0.30
N PRO A 141 -59.57 42.16 0.35
CA PRO A 141 -60.92 41.85 0.79
C PRO A 141 -61.61 40.77 -0.06
N LEU A 142 -61.31 40.68 -1.36
CA LEU A 142 -61.89 39.65 -2.23
C LEU A 142 -61.37 38.26 -1.83
N LEU A 143 -60.06 38.14 -1.67
CA LEU A 143 -59.41 36.88 -1.34
C LEU A 143 -59.73 36.43 0.10
N ILE A 144 -59.79 37.36 1.06
CA ILE A 144 -60.21 37.06 2.43
C ILE A 144 -61.64 36.50 2.45
N ASN A 145 -62.57 37.10 1.68
CA ASN A 145 -63.93 36.59 1.58
C ASN A 145 -63.97 35.19 0.95
N MET A 146 -63.15 34.94 -0.08
CA MET A 146 -63.02 33.60 -0.67
C MET A 146 -62.50 32.58 0.35
N PHE A 147 -61.45 32.92 1.11
CA PHE A 147 -60.90 32.07 2.18
C PHE A 147 -61.93 31.75 3.26
N ARG A 148 -62.76 32.71 3.66
CA ARG A 148 -63.86 32.47 4.60
C ARG A 148 -64.91 31.49 4.07
N SER A 149 -65.13 31.45 2.75
CA SER A 149 -66.12 30.56 2.12
C SER A 149 -65.60 29.18 1.69
N MET A 150 -64.27 28.96 1.70
CA MET A 150 -63.66 27.70 1.26
C MET A 150 -64.26 26.48 1.97
N GLN A 151 -64.73 25.49 1.18
CA GLN A 151 -65.16 24.20 1.71
C GLN A 151 -64.00 23.20 1.78
N THR A 152 -63.08 23.29 0.82
CA THR A 152 -61.90 22.43 0.73
C THR A 152 -60.84 22.82 1.77
N PRO A 153 -60.25 21.86 2.49
CA PRO A 153 -59.11 22.13 3.38
C PRO A 153 -57.95 22.78 2.62
N THR A 154 -57.64 24.01 2.99
CA THR A 154 -56.65 24.85 2.30
C THR A 154 -55.50 25.19 3.25
N PHE A 155 -54.27 25.09 2.76
CA PHE A 155 -53.07 25.30 3.56
C PHE A 155 -52.24 26.43 2.96
N LEU A 156 -52.10 27.53 3.70
CA LEU A 156 -51.48 28.75 3.21
C LEU A 156 -50.07 28.93 3.79
N ALA A 157 -49.10 29.22 2.92
CA ALA A 157 -47.72 29.48 3.29
C ALA A 157 -47.59 30.52 4.41
N TYR A 158 -46.80 30.16 5.41
CA TYR A 158 -46.47 30.99 6.55
C TYR A 158 -44.97 30.95 6.82
N ALA A 159 -44.42 32.12 7.11
CA ALA A 159 -43.05 32.27 7.57
C ALA A 159 -43.01 33.27 8.73
N ASN A 160 -42.08 33.05 9.66
CA ASN A 160 -41.84 33.95 10.78
C ASN A 160 -40.40 34.46 10.75
N ALA A 161 -40.16 35.64 11.30
CA ALA A 161 -38.84 36.28 11.33
C ALA A 161 -37.83 35.53 12.23
N ALA A 162 -38.31 34.70 13.16
CA ALA A 162 -37.46 33.91 14.04
C ALA A 162 -36.74 32.77 13.29
N THR A 163 -37.38 32.22 12.27
CA THR A 163 -36.87 31.07 11.52
C THR A 163 -36.46 31.44 10.11
N ASN A 164 -37.07 32.45 9.49
CA ASN A 164 -36.71 32.92 8.15
C ASN A 164 -36.10 34.34 8.22
N PRO A 165 -34.80 34.51 7.94
CA PRO A 165 -34.14 35.82 7.97
C PRO A 165 -34.60 36.78 6.85
N GLU A 166 -35.30 36.28 5.83
CA GLU A 166 -35.84 37.10 4.73
C GLU A 166 -37.12 37.86 5.14
N ILE A 167 -37.73 37.50 6.27
CA ILE A 167 -38.98 38.09 6.76
C ILE A 167 -38.69 39.14 7.83
N THR A 168 -39.17 40.36 7.61
CA THR A 168 -39.13 41.43 8.61
C THR A 168 -40.23 41.26 9.66
N PHE A 169 -40.04 41.85 10.84
CA PHE A 169 -41.05 41.84 11.90
C PHE A 169 -42.39 42.44 11.43
N ALA A 170 -42.36 43.49 10.60
CA ALA A 170 -43.58 44.11 10.08
C ALA A 170 -44.34 43.20 9.11
N GLN A 171 -43.61 42.48 8.23
CA GLN A 171 -44.20 41.46 7.34
C GLN A 171 -44.79 40.30 8.13
N GLN A 172 -44.10 39.83 9.18
CA GLN A 172 -44.64 38.80 10.06
C GLN A 172 -45.93 39.27 10.76
N GLN A 173 -45.92 40.49 11.30
CA GLN A 173 -47.11 41.05 11.96
C GLN A 173 -48.29 41.13 10.98
N PHE A 174 -48.05 41.57 9.75
CA PHE A 174 -49.07 41.57 8.71
C PHE A 174 -49.60 40.16 8.41
N LEU A 175 -48.72 39.15 8.27
CA LEU A 175 -49.13 37.75 8.07
C LEU A 175 -49.98 37.22 9.23
N ASP A 176 -49.60 37.50 10.47
CA ASP A 176 -50.32 37.08 11.67
C ASP A 176 -51.73 37.72 11.72
N ASP A 177 -51.82 39.02 11.43
CA ASP A 177 -53.08 39.76 11.35
C ASP A 177 -53.95 39.26 10.19
N TYR A 178 -53.35 39.00 9.02
CA TYR A 178 -54.02 38.51 7.82
C TYR A 178 -54.63 37.12 8.04
N LEU A 179 -53.89 36.18 8.64
CA LEU A 179 -54.41 34.85 8.98
C LEU A 179 -55.54 34.89 10.01
N THR A 180 -55.55 35.91 10.89
CA THR A 180 -56.60 36.07 11.91
C THR A 180 -57.96 36.42 11.29
N GLU A 181 -57.98 37.11 10.15
CA GLU A 181 -59.22 37.48 9.43
C GLU A 181 -60.07 36.27 8.99
N PHE A 182 -59.48 35.08 8.88
CA PHE A 182 -60.14 33.85 8.45
C PHE A 182 -59.74 32.63 9.30
N ALA A 183 -59.35 32.84 10.56
CA ALA A 183 -58.90 31.77 11.46
C ALA A 183 -59.92 30.64 11.67
N ASP A 184 -61.22 30.97 11.65
CA ASP A 184 -62.34 30.02 11.83
C ASP A 184 -62.70 29.26 10.53
N SER A 185 -62.06 29.57 9.41
CA SER A 185 -62.30 28.89 8.12
C SER A 185 -61.55 27.55 8.00
N ASN A 186 -61.72 26.88 6.86
CA ASN A 186 -60.95 25.69 6.48
C ASN A 186 -59.53 26.01 5.99
N VAL A 187 -59.13 27.29 6.00
CA VAL A 187 -57.77 27.72 5.67
C VAL A 187 -56.90 27.67 6.93
N LYS A 188 -55.76 26.98 6.86
CA LYS A 188 -54.79 26.84 7.95
C LYS A 188 -53.38 27.21 7.50
N PRO A 189 -52.52 27.74 8.38
CA PRO A 189 -51.15 28.07 8.01
C PRO A 189 -50.31 26.79 7.85
N THR A 190 -49.29 26.85 6.99
CA THR A 190 -48.33 25.77 6.75
C THR A 190 -46.94 26.34 6.50
N THR A 191 -45.88 25.62 6.86
CA THR A 191 -44.52 26.03 6.45
C THR A 191 -44.17 25.45 5.08
N ILE A 192 -43.54 26.30 4.26
CA ILE A 192 -43.06 26.01 2.90
C ILE A 192 -41.53 26.08 2.82
N ARG A 193 -40.86 26.11 3.97
CA ARG A 193 -39.43 26.36 4.03
C ARG A 193 -38.63 25.17 3.50
N LEU A 194 -37.98 25.37 2.36
CA LEU A 194 -37.00 24.45 1.80
C LEU A 194 -35.57 24.92 2.15
N ASP A 195 -34.91 24.21 3.05
CA ASP A 195 -33.47 24.36 3.31
C ASP A 195 -32.66 23.37 2.47
N THR A 196 -31.68 23.90 1.75
CA THR A 196 -30.71 23.13 0.95
C THR A 196 -29.53 22.67 1.78
N ASP A 197 -28.80 21.68 1.28
CA ASP A 197 -27.47 21.37 1.79
C ASP A 197 -26.50 22.55 1.53
N GLY A 198 -25.32 22.52 2.16
CA GLY A 198 -24.31 23.59 2.05
C GLY A 198 -23.74 23.81 0.63
N ASP A 199 -24.08 22.96 -0.34
CA ASP A 199 -23.79 23.09 -1.77
C ASP A 199 -25.01 23.57 -2.60
N GLY A 200 -26.13 23.92 -1.97
CA GLY A 200 -27.32 24.44 -2.66
C GLY A 200 -28.29 23.38 -3.20
N VAL A 201 -28.00 22.10 -2.97
CA VAL A 201 -28.85 20.98 -3.46
C VAL A 201 -29.84 20.52 -2.39
N GLN A 202 -31.09 20.31 -2.80
CA GLN A 202 -32.20 19.87 -1.96
C GLN A 202 -32.24 18.35 -1.86
N ARG A 203 -31.64 17.76 -0.82
CA ARG A 203 -31.57 16.30 -0.65
C ARG A 203 -32.45 15.73 0.45
N ARG A 204 -32.84 16.56 1.43
CA ARG A 204 -33.40 16.12 2.71
C ARG A 204 -34.75 16.76 3.02
N TRP A 205 -35.58 16.03 3.73
CA TRP A 205 -36.73 16.59 4.43
C TRP A 205 -36.25 17.49 5.57
N ASN A 206 -36.92 18.62 5.73
CA ASN A 206 -36.66 19.53 6.83
C ASN A 206 -37.77 19.38 7.85
N ALA A 207 -37.40 19.04 9.08
CA ALA A 207 -38.34 19.08 10.19
C ALA A 207 -38.73 20.55 10.43
N PRO A 208 -40.04 20.87 10.55
CA PRO A 208 -40.48 22.22 10.87
C PRO A 208 -39.79 22.69 12.16
N PRO A 209 -39.28 23.94 12.21
CA PRO A 209 -38.79 24.53 13.45
C PRO A 209 -39.83 24.44 14.58
N GLU A 210 -39.38 24.29 15.82
CA GLU A 210 -40.27 24.20 16.98
C GLU A 210 -41.20 25.43 17.05
N GLY A 211 -42.52 25.20 17.12
CA GLY A 211 -43.54 26.26 17.13
C GLY A 211 -43.98 26.77 15.75
N SER A 212 -43.42 26.24 14.64
CA SER A 212 -43.93 26.53 13.29
C SER A 212 -45.11 25.61 12.92
N PRO A 213 -45.98 26.03 11.98
CA PRO A 213 -47.01 25.15 11.44
C PRO A 213 -46.42 23.89 10.78
N PRO A 214 -47.21 22.81 10.59
CA PRO A 214 -46.76 21.63 9.87
C PRO A 214 -46.22 21.96 8.48
N PHE A 215 -45.34 21.10 7.95
CA PHE A 215 -44.82 21.23 6.58
C PHE A 215 -45.92 21.00 5.54
N LEU A 216 -45.89 21.72 4.40
CA LEU A 216 -46.96 21.73 3.38
C LEU A 216 -47.50 20.34 3.03
N ALA A 217 -46.62 19.41 2.66
CA ALA A 217 -47.01 18.04 2.31
C ALA A 217 -47.75 17.28 3.45
N ILE A 218 -47.33 17.51 4.70
CA ILE A 218 -47.94 16.91 5.89
C ILE A 218 -49.28 17.60 6.19
N ALA A 219 -49.33 18.93 6.10
CA ALA A 219 -50.54 19.70 6.36
C ALA A 219 -51.69 19.26 5.43
N MET A 220 -51.41 19.13 4.12
CA MET A 220 -52.39 18.74 3.10
C MET A 220 -52.96 17.33 3.27
N THR A 221 -52.22 16.42 3.89
CA THR A 221 -52.65 15.01 4.09
C THR A 221 -53.19 14.74 5.48
N GLY A 222 -52.95 15.65 6.43
CA GLY A 222 -53.27 15.50 7.84
C GLY A 222 -52.10 14.97 8.66
N PRO A 223 -52.25 14.89 9.99
CA PRO A 223 -51.16 14.49 10.89
C PRO A 223 -50.61 13.10 10.54
N ASN A 224 -49.36 13.04 10.09
CA ASN A 224 -48.64 11.81 9.82
C ASN A 224 -47.48 11.66 10.81
N PRO A 225 -47.57 10.79 11.84
CA PRO A 225 -46.51 10.61 12.82
C PRO A 225 -45.17 10.16 12.25
N ALA A 226 -45.18 9.44 11.11
CA ALA A 226 -43.95 8.95 10.47
C ALA A 226 -43.16 10.10 9.83
N PHE A 227 -43.86 11.03 9.16
CA PHE A 227 -43.24 12.18 8.49
C PHE A 227 -43.08 13.43 9.37
N ALA A 228 -43.82 13.53 10.48
CA ALA A 228 -43.80 14.71 11.36
C ALA A 228 -42.39 15.09 11.87
N SER A 229 -41.51 14.09 12.08
CA SER A 229 -40.13 14.27 12.52
C SER A 229 -39.10 13.72 11.52
N TYR A 230 -39.54 13.37 10.32
CA TYR A 230 -38.66 12.80 9.31
C TYR A 230 -37.69 13.86 8.77
N SER A 231 -36.41 13.50 8.73
CA SER A 231 -35.31 14.36 8.26
C SER A 231 -34.36 13.63 7.31
N GLY A 232 -34.84 12.53 6.71
CA GLY A 232 -34.09 11.73 5.75
C GLY A 232 -34.20 12.23 4.33
N ALA A 233 -33.75 11.40 3.39
CA ALA A 233 -33.74 11.69 1.96
C ALA A 233 -35.13 12.00 1.34
N ILE A 234 -35.18 13.01 0.47
CA ILE A 234 -36.32 13.22 -0.44
C ILE A 234 -36.24 12.21 -1.59
N ARG A 235 -37.37 11.59 -1.93
CA ARG A 235 -37.53 10.70 -3.06
C ARG A 235 -38.07 11.47 -4.26
N TYR A 236 -37.18 11.74 -5.21
CA TYR A 236 -37.55 12.34 -6.50
C TYR A 236 -37.96 11.25 -7.49
N PHE A 237 -38.96 11.55 -8.30
CA PHE A 237 -39.57 10.64 -9.28
C PHE A 237 -39.18 11.12 -10.69
N ASN A 238 -38.95 10.18 -11.61
CA ASN A 238 -38.68 10.50 -13.01
C ASN A 238 -39.90 10.15 -13.88
N GLY A 239 -40.17 10.98 -14.89
CA GLY A 239 -41.11 10.64 -15.96
C GLY A 239 -40.57 9.49 -16.82
N VAL A 240 -41.46 8.76 -17.51
CA VAL A 240 -41.07 7.72 -18.48
C VAL A 240 -40.34 8.33 -19.68
N ASN A 241 -40.68 9.56 -20.05
CA ASN A 241 -40.02 10.37 -21.05
C ASN A 241 -40.01 11.85 -20.63
N ASP A 242 -39.14 12.65 -21.23
CA ASP A 242 -39.03 14.08 -20.91
C ASP A 242 -40.24 14.90 -21.43
N GLU A 243 -41.09 14.29 -22.27
CA GLU A 243 -42.28 14.94 -22.84
C GLU A 243 -43.48 14.94 -21.89
N ILE A 244 -43.56 13.99 -20.96
CA ILE A 244 -44.67 13.85 -20.02
C ILE A 244 -44.14 14.16 -18.61
N PRO A 245 -44.51 15.31 -18.01
CA PRO A 245 -44.08 15.63 -16.67
C PRO A 245 -44.70 14.66 -15.64
N VAL A 246 -43.98 14.44 -14.54
CA VAL A 246 -44.46 13.57 -13.44
C VAL A 246 -45.78 14.10 -12.86
N PHE A 247 -45.89 15.41 -12.72
CA PHE A 247 -47.07 16.09 -12.20
C PHE A 247 -47.66 17.01 -13.27
N ASP A 248 -48.98 17.00 -13.43
CA ASP A 248 -49.64 17.97 -14.31
C ASP A 248 -49.41 19.39 -13.82
N LYS A 249 -49.11 20.29 -14.75
CA LYS A 249 -48.84 21.70 -14.48
C LYS A 249 -49.73 22.56 -15.37
N PHE A 250 -50.59 23.37 -14.74
CA PHE A 250 -51.52 24.26 -15.43
C PHE A 250 -51.29 25.73 -15.06
N PRO A 251 -51.45 26.68 -15.99
CA PRO A 251 -51.42 28.12 -15.66
C PRO A 251 -52.63 28.52 -14.82
N ILE A 252 -52.43 29.36 -13.80
CA ILE A 252 -53.50 29.74 -12.87
C ILE A 252 -54.65 30.52 -13.54
N GLU A 253 -54.36 31.35 -14.55
CA GLU A 253 -55.39 32.08 -15.31
C GLU A 253 -56.40 31.17 -16.00
N SER A 254 -56.01 29.92 -16.27
CA SER A 254 -56.92 28.91 -16.82
C SER A 254 -58.03 28.56 -15.84
N PHE A 255 -57.83 28.70 -14.52
CA PHE A 255 -58.88 28.42 -13.53
C PHE A 255 -59.72 29.65 -13.19
N ALA A 256 -59.25 30.85 -13.57
CA ALA A 256 -59.99 32.09 -13.38
C ALA A 256 -61.06 32.32 -14.47
N ASP A 257 -60.93 31.70 -15.65
CA ASP A 257 -61.90 31.81 -16.75
C ASP A 257 -63.09 30.83 -16.58
N PRO A 258 -64.32 31.32 -16.34
CA PRO A 258 -65.50 30.47 -16.21
C PRO A 258 -65.78 29.59 -17.43
N ALA A 259 -65.31 29.99 -18.63
CA ALA A 259 -65.52 29.21 -19.85
C ALA A 259 -64.75 27.88 -19.86
N THR A 260 -63.68 27.76 -19.07
CA THR A 260 -62.82 26.58 -19.01
C THR A 260 -63.01 25.75 -17.72
N ALA A 261 -63.74 26.30 -16.74
CA ALA A 261 -64.00 25.69 -15.44
C ALA A 261 -64.53 24.25 -15.53
N ASP A 262 -65.54 23.99 -16.38
CA ASP A 262 -66.14 22.66 -16.53
C ASP A 262 -65.16 21.62 -17.09
N MET A 263 -64.29 22.04 -18.02
CA MET A 263 -63.27 21.15 -18.60
C MET A 263 -62.21 20.80 -17.55
N LEU A 264 -61.73 21.82 -16.83
CA LEU A 264 -60.65 21.70 -15.86
C LEU A 264 -61.08 21.02 -14.55
N ALA A 265 -62.38 21.05 -14.21
CA ALA A 265 -62.91 20.38 -13.02
C ALA A 265 -62.55 18.88 -12.99
N SER A 266 -62.53 18.22 -14.15
CA SER A 266 -62.14 16.81 -14.27
C SER A 266 -60.67 16.53 -13.91
N PHE A 267 -59.79 17.51 -14.08
CA PHE A 267 -58.38 17.41 -13.73
C PHE A 267 -58.12 17.64 -12.24
N ILE A 268 -59.05 18.26 -11.52
CA ILE A 268 -58.88 18.70 -10.12
C ILE A 268 -59.63 17.81 -9.12
N LYS A 269 -60.79 17.30 -9.52
CA LYS A 269 -61.69 16.55 -8.64
C LYS A 269 -60.97 15.41 -7.92
N ASP A 270 -61.14 15.33 -6.60
CA ASP A 270 -60.56 14.32 -5.70
C ASP A 270 -59.02 14.28 -5.65
N LYS A 271 -58.33 15.31 -6.17
CA LYS A 271 -56.86 15.42 -6.19
C LYS A 271 -56.30 16.46 -5.21
N TYR A 272 -55.03 16.33 -4.88
CA TYR A 272 -54.27 17.35 -4.14
C TYR A 272 -53.82 18.44 -5.11
N VAL A 273 -54.15 19.70 -4.80
CA VAL A 273 -53.83 20.85 -5.65
C VAL A 273 -52.75 21.69 -4.98
N LEU A 274 -51.65 21.93 -5.68
CA LEU A 274 -50.56 22.79 -5.24
C LEU A 274 -50.56 24.07 -6.08
N ILE A 275 -50.62 25.24 -5.45
CA ILE A 275 -50.64 26.55 -6.10
C ILE A 275 -49.37 27.30 -5.74
N GLY A 276 -48.60 27.76 -6.72
CA GLY A 276 -47.32 28.44 -6.46
C GLY A 276 -46.75 29.20 -7.65
N GLY A 277 -45.55 29.75 -7.48
CA GLY A 277 -44.84 30.46 -8.53
C GLY A 277 -44.01 29.53 -9.41
N ASP A 278 -44.02 29.76 -10.72
CA ASP A 278 -43.07 29.20 -11.68
C ASP A 278 -42.31 30.36 -12.34
N PHE A 279 -41.38 30.92 -11.59
CA PHE A 279 -40.58 32.08 -12.02
C PHE A 279 -39.16 31.66 -12.36
N ILE A 280 -38.56 32.26 -13.39
CA ILE A 280 -37.21 31.89 -13.84
C ILE A 280 -36.14 32.23 -12.79
N ASP A 281 -36.31 33.33 -12.05
CA ASP A 281 -35.27 33.88 -11.16
C ASP A 281 -35.52 33.65 -9.65
N ARG A 282 -36.57 32.89 -9.28
CA ARG A 282 -37.00 32.78 -7.87
C ARG A 282 -37.48 31.38 -7.55
N ASP A 283 -37.09 30.89 -6.38
CA ASP A 283 -37.57 29.63 -5.79
C ASP A 283 -37.28 28.38 -6.65
N ARG A 284 -36.05 28.31 -7.18
CA ARG A 284 -35.55 27.17 -7.95
C ARG A 284 -34.40 26.50 -7.21
N PHE A 285 -34.46 25.17 -7.12
CA PHE A 285 -33.53 24.35 -6.36
C PHE A 285 -32.79 23.36 -7.25
N GLU A 286 -31.51 23.15 -6.95
CA GLU A 286 -30.82 21.96 -7.45
C GLU A 286 -31.31 20.74 -6.68
N THR A 287 -31.48 19.62 -7.38
CA THR A 287 -31.90 18.33 -6.82
C THR A 287 -30.92 17.27 -7.29
N PRO A 288 -30.87 16.08 -6.66
CA PRO A 288 -30.03 14.98 -7.14
C PRO A 288 -30.26 14.59 -8.61
N ILE A 289 -31.45 14.87 -9.16
CA ILE A 289 -31.77 14.58 -10.57
C ILE A 289 -31.27 15.71 -11.47
N SER A 290 -31.58 16.96 -11.12
CA SER A 290 -31.16 18.12 -11.92
C SER A 290 -29.66 18.42 -11.85
N SER A 291 -28.99 18.11 -10.74
CA SER A 291 -27.54 18.34 -10.58
C SER A 291 -26.67 17.48 -11.50
N ILE A 292 -27.19 16.30 -11.90
CA ILE A 292 -26.50 15.42 -12.84
C ILE A 292 -26.83 15.80 -14.28
N ALA A 293 -28.06 16.24 -14.57
CA ALA A 293 -28.44 16.73 -15.89
C ALA A 293 -27.61 17.97 -16.30
N THR A 294 -27.41 18.93 -15.39
CA THR A 294 -26.56 20.12 -15.62
C THR A 294 -25.09 19.79 -15.85
N SER A 295 -24.62 18.58 -15.55
CA SER A 295 -23.23 18.17 -15.80
C SER A 295 -22.97 17.70 -17.24
N GLN A 296 -24.02 17.47 -18.05
CA GLN A 296 -23.91 17.00 -19.44
C GLN A 296 -24.04 18.12 -20.48
N ASP A 297 -24.70 19.23 -20.15
CA ASP A 297 -24.83 20.38 -21.05
C ASP A 297 -23.71 21.41 -20.85
N ASP A 298 -23.31 22.05 -21.95
CA ASP A 298 -22.14 22.92 -22.07
C ASP A 298 -22.02 23.95 -20.93
N VAL A 299 -20.82 24.06 -20.34
CA VAL A 299 -20.43 24.95 -19.22
C VAL A 299 -20.67 26.45 -19.52
N SER A 300 -21.12 26.80 -20.72
CA SER A 300 -21.43 28.17 -21.14
C SER A 300 -22.92 28.55 -21.05
N THR A 301 -23.81 27.61 -20.72
CA THR A 301 -25.24 27.88 -20.50
C THR A 301 -25.74 27.13 -19.27
N GLN A 302 -25.37 27.60 -18.07
CA GLN A 302 -26.18 27.36 -16.88
C GLN A 302 -27.55 28.01 -17.11
N SER A 303 -28.46 27.31 -17.77
CA SER A 303 -29.85 27.75 -17.86
C SER A 303 -30.51 27.46 -16.51
N ASP A 304 -31.09 28.49 -15.88
CA ASP A 304 -31.94 28.32 -14.70
C ASP A 304 -33.15 27.40 -14.96
N ASP A 305 -33.40 27.06 -16.22
CA ASP A 305 -34.38 26.06 -16.67
C ASP A 305 -34.08 24.64 -16.19
N ALA A 306 -32.82 24.30 -15.88
CA ALA A 306 -32.47 22.96 -15.41
C ALA A 306 -32.76 22.72 -13.92
N LYS A 307 -33.03 23.78 -13.15
CA LYS A 307 -33.39 23.67 -11.71
C LYS A 307 -34.88 23.41 -11.54
N MET A 308 -35.23 22.67 -10.50
CA MET A 308 -36.61 22.33 -10.18
C MET A 308 -37.26 23.46 -9.36
N ILE A 309 -38.50 23.84 -9.67
CA ILE A 309 -39.22 24.86 -8.89
C ILE A 309 -39.59 24.33 -7.49
N GLY A 310 -39.64 25.20 -6.47
CA GLY A 310 -39.96 24.82 -5.10
C GLY A 310 -41.31 24.10 -4.97
N LEU A 311 -42.31 24.54 -5.74
CA LEU A 311 -43.62 23.88 -5.81
C LEU A 311 -43.52 22.41 -6.25
N GLU A 312 -42.62 22.10 -7.18
CA GLU A 312 -42.42 20.74 -7.68
C GLU A 312 -41.65 19.88 -6.66
N VAL A 313 -40.71 20.46 -5.93
CA VAL A 313 -40.08 19.81 -4.76
C VAL A 313 -41.16 19.43 -3.73
N HIS A 314 -42.09 20.34 -3.43
CA HIS A 314 -43.23 20.04 -2.57
C HIS A 314 -44.13 18.92 -3.12
N ALA A 315 -44.34 18.86 -4.44
CA ALA A 315 -45.07 17.79 -5.10
C ALA A 315 -44.37 16.43 -4.94
N HIS A 316 -43.05 16.35 -5.12
CA HIS A 316 -42.27 15.13 -4.85
C HIS A 316 -42.35 14.69 -3.39
N MET A 317 -42.24 15.63 -2.45
CA MET A 317 -42.38 15.33 -1.01
C MET A 317 -43.80 14.84 -0.67
N LEU A 318 -44.84 15.44 -1.26
CA LEU A 318 -46.21 15.00 -1.10
C LEU A 318 -46.42 13.60 -1.70
N ALA A 319 -45.91 13.33 -2.91
CA ALA A 319 -45.98 12.01 -3.53
C ALA A 319 -45.28 10.93 -2.69
N GLN A 320 -44.11 11.25 -2.14
CA GLN A 320 -43.38 10.37 -1.22
C GLN A 320 -44.21 10.04 0.02
N LEU A 321 -44.84 11.05 0.64
CA LEU A 321 -45.71 10.85 1.80
C LEU A 321 -46.95 10.02 1.44
N LEU A 322 -47.60 10.29 0.30
CA LEU A 322 -48.74 9.52 -0.19
C LEU A 322 -48.40 8.07 -0.53
N ASN A 323 -47.14 7.78 -0.84
CA ASN A 323 -46.63 6.43 -1.07
C ASN A 323 -46.18 5.73 0.22
N ASP A 324 -46.22 6.41 1.37
CA ASP A 324 -45.65 5.94 2.64
C ASP A 324 -44.17 5.50 2.49
N ASP A 325 -43.44 6.15 1.58
CA ASP A 325 -42.04 5.83 1.29
C ASP A 325 -41.11 6.60 2.24
N GLN A 326 -40.85 5.97 3.37
CA GLN A 326 -39.88 6.44 4.36
C GLN A 326 -38.64 5.53 4.37
N PRO A 327 -37.59 5.87 3.60
CA PRO A 327 -36.35 5.11 3.61
C PRO A 327 -35.78 4.94 5.01
N ALA A 328 -35.42 3.69 5.34
CA ALA A 328 -34.92 3.36 6.68
C ALA A 328 -33.53 3.97 6.89
N ALA A 329 -33.38 4.77 7.95
CA ALA A 329 -32.10 5.36 8.30
C ALA A 329 -31.12 4.32 8.86
N ILE A 330 -29.84 4.44 8.46
CA ILE A 330 -28.78 3.59 9.00
C ILE A 330 -28.44 4.10 10.41
N PRO A 331 -28.50 3.25 11.45
CA PRO A 331 -28.20 3.71 12.79
C PRO A 331 -26.71 4.05 12.91
N THR A 332 -26.40 5.13 13.64
CA THR A 332 -25.04 5.68 13.75
C THR A 332 -24.01 4.66 14.21
N TRP A 333 -24.38 3.72 15.10
CA TRP A 333 -23.47 2.67 15.56
C TRP A 333 -23.06 1.73 14.43
N ALA A 334 -23.95 1.44 13.46
CA ALA A 334 -23.66 0.56 12.34
C ALA A 334 -22.64 1.19 11.38
N LEU A 335 -22.70 2.52 11.19
CA LEU A 335 -21.71 3.28 10.42
C LEU A 335 -20.30 3.15 11.03
N TRP A 336 -20.20 3.24 12.36
CA TRP A 336 -18.92 3.07 13.06
C TRP A 336 -18.40 1.62 13.04
N VAL A 337 -19.29 0.64 13.19
CA VAL A 337 -18.92 -0.77 13.03
C VAL A 337 -18.38 -1.03 11.62
N ALA A 338 -19.06 -0.50 10.59
CA ALA A 338 -18.58 -0.59 9.20
C ALA A 338 -17.20 0.07 9.04
N ALA A 339 -16.98 1.27 9.59
CA ALA A 339 -15.69 1.96 9.54
C ALA A 339 -14.54 1.13 10.15
N VAL A 340 -14.79 0.45 11.28
CA VAL A 340 -13.82 -0.46 11.90
C VAL A 340 -13.53 -1.66 11.01
N ILE A 341 -14.57 -2.30 10.44
CA ILE A 341 -14.43 -3.44 9.55
C ILE A 341 -13.61 -3.05 8.31
N VAL A 342 -13.91 -1.90 7.70
CA VAL A 342 -13.22 -1.37 6.52
C VAL A 342 -11.72 -1.16 6.79
N ALA A 343 -11.38 -0.47 7.89
CA ALA A 343 -9.98 -0.25 8.28
C ALA A 343 -9.26 -1.57 8.58
N ALA A 344 -9.94 -2.50 9.24
CA ALA A 344 -9.41 -3.84 9.51
C ALA A 344 -9.17 -4.63 8.23
N CYS A 345 -10.09 -4.62 7.27
CA CYS A 345 -9.92 -5.25 5.95
C CYS A 345 -8.71 -4.68 5.20
N GLY A 346 -8.52 -3.36 5.23
CA GLY A 346 -7.32 -2.72 4.65
C GLY A 346 -6.04 -3.22 5.31
N GLY A 347 -5.99 -3.21 6.64
CA GLY A 347 -4.85 -3.68 7.41
C GLY A 347 -4.53 -5.16 7.20
N LEU A 348 -5.55 -6.03 7.22
CA LEU A 348 -5.41 -7.47 6.97
C LEU A 348 -4.87 -7.73 5.56
N SER A 349 -5.36 -7.00 4.56
CA SER A 349 -4.94 -7.15 3.17
C SER A 349 -3.46 -6.81 2.98
N ALA A 350 -2.90 -5.92 3.79
CA ALA A 350 -1.50 -5.54 3.73
C ALA A 350 -0.52 -6.62 4.24
N VAL A 351 -1.01 -7.62 4.98
CA VAL A 351 -0.21 -8.70 5.58
C VAL A 351 -0.43 -10.04 4.87
N LEU A 352 -1.27 -10.08 3.83
CA LEU A 352 -1.48 -11.29 3.06
C LEU A 352 -0.18 -11.73 2.36
N ILE A 353 0.23 -12.96 2.65
CA ILE A 353 1.39 -13.63 2.04
C ILE A 353 0.84 -14.78 1.20
N GLY A 354 1.10 -14.78 -0.11
CA GLY A 354 0.57 -15.81 -1.00
C GLY A 354 0.78 -15.48 -2.47
N ASN A 355 0.13 -16.25 -3.34
CA ASN A 355 0.17 -16.05 -4.79
C ASN A 355 -0.36 -14.66 -5.15
N SER A 356 0.43 -13.89 -5.90
CA SER A 356 0.10 -12.53 -6.34
C SER A 356 -1.26 -12.42 -7.03
N ILE A 357 -1.68 -13.46 -7.78
CA ILE A 357 -3.01 -13.50 -8.44
C ILE A 357 -4.14 -13.58 -7.41
N LYS A 358 -4.02 -14.45 -6.40
CA LYS A 358 -5.04 -14.57 -5.33
C LYS A 358 -5.18 -13.25 -4.57
N ILE A 359 -4.06 -12.60 -4.25
CA ILE A 359 -4.05 -11.30 -3.57
C ILE A 359 -4.73 -10.24 -4.44
N ALA A 360 -4.39 -10.17 -5.73
CA ALA A 360 -5.04 -9.24 -6.66
C ALA A 360 -6.56 -9.45 -6.72
N LEU A 361 -7.03 -10.70 -6.78
CA LEU A 361 -8.47 -11.01 -6.78
C LEU A 361 -9.18 -10.55 -5.49
N ILE A 362 -8.54 -10.73 -4.32
CA ILE A 362 -9.10 -10.23 -3.04
C ILE A 362 -9.20 -8.71 -3.05
N LEU A 363 -8.17 -8.01 -3.51
CA LEU A 363 -8.16 -6.55 -3.58
C LEU A 363 -9.23 -6.02 -4.56
N ILE A 364 -9.36 -6.64 -5.74
CA ILE A 364 -10.40 -6.31 -6.71
C ILE A 364 -11.79 -6.56 -6.11
N SER A 365 -12.00 -7.68 -5.41
CA SER A 365 -13.27 -7.99 -4.76
C SER A 365 -13.65 -6.97 -3.69
N GLN A 366 -12.68 -6.50 -2.88
CA GLN A 366 -12.92 -5.47 -1.87
C GLN A 366 -13.24 -4.12 -2.51
N PHE A 367 -12.51 -3.76 -3.58
CA PHE A 367 -12.79 -2.54 -4.32
C PHE A 367 -14.18 -2.55 -4.96
N LEU A 368 -14.55 -3.65 -5.63
CA LEU A 368 -15.89 -3.85 -6.18
C LEU A 368 -16.96 -3.79 -5.08
N PHE A 369 -16.69 -4.34 -3.89
CA PHE A 369 -17.61 -4.22 -2.75
C PHE A 369 -17.85 -2.74 -2.38
N PHE A 370 -16.81 -1.92 -2.25
CA PHE A 370 -16.99 -0.50 -1.90
C PHE A 370 -17.72 0.30 -2.97
N VAL A 371 -17.56 -0.06 -4.24
CA VAL A 371 -18.26 0.61 -5.35
C VAL A 371 -19.72 0.16 -5.44
N ILE A 372 -20.00 -1.14 -5.31
CA ILE A 372 -21.32 -1.72 -5.57
C ILE A 372 -22.24 -1.66 -4.34
N PHE A 373 -21.70 -1.90 -3.14
CA PHE A 373 -22.51 -2.04 -1.93
C PHE A 373 -23.38 -0.82 -1.60
N PRO A 374 -22.91 0.45 -1.74
CA PRO A 374 -23.77 1.62 -1.57
C PRO A 374 -24.99 1.64 -2.50
N PHE A 375 -24.83 1.18 -3.75
CA PHE A 375 -25.92 1.10 -4.74
C PHE A 375 -26.92 0.01 -4.36
N VAL A 376 -26.42 -1.14 -3.87
CA VAL A 376 -27.28 -2.22 -3.36
C VAL A 376 -28.11 -1.75 -2.17
N LEU A 377 -27.52 -1.04 -1.20
CA LEU A 377 -28.25 -0.48 -0.06
C LEU A 377 -29.34 0.52 -0.50
N HIS A 378 -29.02 1.38 -1.45
CA HIS A 378 -29.99 2.34 -1.98
C HIS A 378 -31.17 1.65 -2.65
N ASN A 379 -30.90 0.65 -3.49
CA ASN A 379 -31.92 -0.11 -4.22
C ASN A 379 -32.87 -0.89 -3.31
N ILE A 380 -32.43 -1.34 -2.13
CA ILE A 380 -33.30 -2.02 -1.16
C ILE A 380 -34.08 -1.05 -0.25
N GLY A 381 -34.07 0.25 -0.54
CA GLY A 381 -34.86 1.26 0.17
C GLY A 381 -34.23 1.79 1.45
N ILE A 382 -32.93 1.59 1.67
CA ILE A 382 -32.21 2.19 2.81
C ILE A 382 -31.80 3.62 2.47
N ASP A 383 -31.92 4.53 3.44
CA ASP A 383 -31.42 5.89 3.30
C ASP A 383 -29.88 5.90 3.30
N THR A 384 -29.30 6.16 2.13
CA THR A 384 -27.84 6.25 1.94
C THR A 384 -27.29 7.67 1.97
N LEU A 385 -28.09 8.68 2.34
CA LEU A 385 -27.67 10.10 2.39
C LEU A 385 -26.55 10.33 3.40
N THR A 386 -26.45 9.52 4.46
CA THR A 386 -25.39 9.67 5.48
C THR A 386 -24.32 8.58 5.39
N LEU A 387 -24.36 7.76 4.34
CA LEU A 387 -23.44 6.64 4.15
C LEU A 387 -22.05 7.15 3.75
N PRO A 388 -20.97 6.88 4.53
CA PRO A 388 -19.62 7.36 4.25
C PRO A 388 -18.91 6.48 3.21
N ALA A 389 -19.50 6.31 2.03
CA ALA A 389 -19.05 5.36 1.02
C ALA A 389 -17.66 5.71 0.45
N PHE A 390 -17.39 7.00 0.19
CA PHE A 390 -16.07 7.45 -0.24
C PHE A 390 -15.05 7.38 0.91
N GLY A 391 -15.49 7.73 2.12
CA GLY A 391 -14.74 7.61 3.36
C GLY A 391 -14.24 6.18 3.60
N TRP A 392 -15.05 5.16 3.31
CA TRP A 392 -14.63 3.77 3.40
C TRP A 392 -13.43 3.45 2.52
N GLY A 393 -13.41 3.91 1.27
CA GLY A 393 -12.26 3.71 0.38
C GLY A 393 -10.96 4.34 0.93
N LEU A 394 -11.06 5.57 1.44
CA LEU A 394 -9.91 6.26 2.05
C LEU A 394 -9.45 5.60 3.36
N GLY A 395 -10.38 5.23 4.24
CA GLY A 395 -10.06 4.53 5.48
C GLY A 395 -9.44 3.17 5.21
N TRP A 396 -9.93 2.43 4.22
CA TRP A 396 -9.32 1.18 3.77
C TRP A 396 -7.87 1.40 3.31
N LEU A 397 -7.63 2.41 2.47
CA LEU A 397 -6.29 2.72 1.94
C LEU A 397 -5.32 3.10 3.06
N LEU A 398 -5.75 3.89 4.04
CA LEU A 398 -4.95 4.24 5.21
C LEU A 398 -4.69 3.03 6.12
N GLY A 399 -5.68 2.16 6.31
CA GLY A 399 -5.52 0.88 7.00
C GLY A 399 -4.46 0.00 6.32
N TYR A 400 -4.53 -0.10 4.99
CA TYR A 400 -3.56 -0.84 4.19
C TYR A 400 -2.14 -0.24 4.26
N ALA A 401 -2.02 1.08 4.12
CA ALA A 401 -0.72 1.76 4.16
C ALA A 401 -0.06 1.69 5.55
N SER A 402 -0.83 1.88 6.61
CA SER A 402 -0.33 1.86 8.00
C SER A 402 0.23 0.50 8.39
N VAL A 403 -0.55 -0.57 8.20
CA VAL A 403 -0.13 -1.94 8.51
C VAL A 403 0.93 -2.43 7.53
N GLY A 404 0.81 -2.11 6.24
CA GLY A 404 1.77 -2.51 5.21
C GLY A 404 3.16 -1.92 5.44
N SER A 405 3.24 -0.64 5.84
CA SER A 405 4.51 0.01 6.19
C SER A 405 5.19 -0.65 7.39
N ALA A 406 4.40 -0.95 8.44
CA ALA A 406 4.89 -1.67 9.61
C ALA A 406 5.43 -3.07 9.23
N ALA A 407 4.68 -3.83 8.43
CA ALA A 407 5.04 -5.18 8.01
C ALA A 407 6.33 -5.21 7.15
N ARG A 408 6.44 -4.33 6.13
CA ARG A 408 7.62 -4.28 5.24
C ARG A 408 8.91 -3.95 5.99
N THR A 409 8.81 -3.09 7.00
CA THR A 409 9.97 -2.67 7.79
C THR A 409 10.49 -3.79 8.69
N ILE A 410 9.63 -4.67 9.16
CA ILE A 410 10.04 -5.84 9.95
C ILE A 410 10.78 -6.84 9.07
N ASN A 411 10.24 -7.11 7.88
CA ASN A 411 10.88 -8.00 6.91
C ASN A 411 12.27 -7.47 6.46
N SER A 412 12.43 -6.15 6.31
CA SER A 412 13.74 -5.58 5.96
C SER A 412 14.77 -5.73 7.09
N LYS A 413 14.38 -5.56 8.35
CA LYS A 413 15.27 -5.78 9.50
C LYS A 413 15.71 -7.23 9.64
N GLN A 414 14.79 -8.18 9.47
CA GLN A 414 15.12 -9.61 9.50
C GLN A 414 16.09 -9.98 8.38
N ARG A 415 15.87 -9.45 7.17
CA ARG A 415 16.77 -9.67 6.03
C ARG A 415 18.15 -9.06 6.27
N SER A 416 18.23 -7.84 6.79
CA SER A 416 19.50 -7.18 7.10
C SER A 416 20.24 -7.90 8.22
N PHE A 417 19.54 -8.38 9.25
CA PHE A 417 20.14 -9.19 10.31
C PHE A 417 20.73 -10.49 9.75
N ALA A 418 19.97 -11.20 8.90
CA ALA A 418 20.46 -12.41 8.25
C ALA A 418 21.67 -12.13 7.33
N GLN A 419 21.66 -11.02 6.58
CA GLN A 419 22.80 -10.58 5.76
C GLN A 419 24.04 -10.31 6.61
N ASN A 420 23.89 -9.58 7.72
CA ASN A 420 25.00 -9.24 8.60
C ASN A 420 25.54 -10.47 9.34
N ALA A 421 24.69 -11.42 9.71
CA ALA A 421 25.11 -12.66 10.34
C ALA A 421 25.90 -13.56 9.36
N LEU A 422 25.44 -13.68 8.11
CA LEU A 422 26.14 -14.42 7.06
C LEU A 422 27.42 -13.71 6.59
N GLY A 423 27.42 -12.37 6.59
CA GLY A 423 28.55 -11.54 6.17
C GLY A 423 29.81 -11.67 7.03
N LYS A 424 29.72 -12.30 8.21
CA LYS A 424 30.87 -12.64 9.04
C LYS A 424 31.69 -13.81 8.50
N TYR A 425 31.12 -14.61 7.60
CA TYR A 425 31.73 -15.84 7.08
C TYR A 425 31.76 -15.88 5.55
N LEU A 426 31.05 -14.98 4.88
CA LEU A 426 30.87 -14.96 3.43
C LEU A 426 30.93 -13.53 2.89
N PRO A 427 31.47 -13.31 1.68
CA PRO A 427 31.36 -12.03 1.00
C PRO A 427 29.90 -11.55 0.88
N LYS A 428 29.67 -10.23 0.92
CA LYS A 428 28.32 -9.63 0.89
C LYS A 428 27.49 -10.05 -0.33
N SER A 429 28.14 -10.23 -1.47
CA SER A 429 27.51 -10.71 -2.72
C SER A 429 26.95 -12.12 -2.55
N ILE A 430 27.71 -13.02 -1.92
CA ILE A 430 27.35 -14.42 -1.66
C ILE A 430 26.21 -14.50 -0.63
N ALA A 431 26.32 -13.76 0.48
CA ALA A 431 25.26 -13.69 1.49
C ALA A 431 23.94 -13.13 0.91
N GLY A 432 24.04 -12.15 0.00
CA GLY A 432 22.90 -11.60 -0.73
C GLY A 432 22.21 -12.60 -1.65
N GLU A 433 22.99 -13.44 -2.34
CA GLU A 433 22.47 -14.49 -3.23
C GLU A 433 21.82 -15.64 -2.44
N ILE A 434 22.46 -16.08 -1.36
CA ILE A 434 21.91 -17.09 -0.42
C ILE A 434 20.53 -16.69 0.11
N LEU A 435 20.35 -15.42 0.45
CA LEU A 435 19.06 -14.93 0.96
C LEU A 435 18.01 -14.72 -0.13
N ARG A 436 18.41 -14.68 -1.40
CA ARG A 436 17.49 -14.68 -2.54
C ARG A 436 17.04 -16.08 -2.89
N ASP A 437 17.94 -17.06 -2.77
CA ASP A 437 17.69 -18.44 -3.16
C ASP A 437 18.31 -19.41 -2.14
N PRO A 438 17.59 -19.73 -1.04
CA PRO A 438 18.07 -20.62 0.01
C PRO A 438 18.26 -22.08 -0.47
N GLU A 439 17.61 -22.49 -1.56
CA GLU A 439 17.65 -23.87 -2.05
C GLU A 439 19.01 -24.24 -2.64
N LYS A 440 19.78 -23.25 -3.11
CA LYS A 440 21.18 -23.43 -3.54
C LYS A 440 22.12 -23.93 -2.43
N LEU A 441 21.71 -23.83 -1.16
CA LEU A 441 22.45 -24.32 0.01
C LEU A 441 21.98 -25.70 0.50
N ALA A 442 21.14 -26.41 -0.24
CA ALA A 442 20.70 -27.74 0.20
C ALA A 442 21.90 -28.69 0.45
N LEU A 443 21.73 -29.65 1.36
CA LEU A 443 22.73 -30.59 1.89
C LEU A 443 23.28 -31.56 0.81
N HIS A 444 23.95 -31.02 -0.20
CA HIS A 444 24.56 -31.77 -1.28
C HIS A 444 25.98 -31.25 -1.46
N GLY A 445 26.97 -32.14 -1.38
CA GLY A 445 28.33 -31.83 -1.77
C GLY A 445 28.45 -31.92 -3.29
N GLU A 446 29.00 -30.89 -3.93
CA GLU A 446 29.31 -30.87 -5.35
C GLU A 446 30.83 -30.96 -5.57
N LYS A 447 31.25 -31.78 -6.54
CA LYS A 447 32.66 -31.85 -6.93
C LYS A 447 33.00 -30.60 -7.75
N ARG A 448 33.91 -29.76 -7.25
CA ARG A 448 34.37 -28.54 -7.90
C ARG A 448 35.88 -28.40 -7.83
N GLN A 449 36.42 -27.69 -8.81
CA GLN A 449 37.81 -27.25 -8.77
C GLN A 449 37.90 -25.92 -8.02
N ILE A 450 38.74 -25.86 -7.00
CA ILE A 450 38.90 -24.68 -6.16
C ILE A 450 40.37 -24.33 -5.99
N PHE A 451 40.65 -23.06 -5.71
CA PHE A 451 41.92 -22.65 -5.13
C PHE A 451 41.79 -22.72 -3.61
N ALA A 452 42.56 -23.57 -2.96
CA ALA A 452 42.60 -23.69 -1.51
C ALA A 452 43.83 -22.94 -0.97
N VAL A 453 43.63 -22.13 0.07
CA VAL A 453 44.69 -21.39 0.77
C VAL A 453 44.66 -21.72 2.25
N PHE A 454 45.83 -22.02 2.78
CA PHE A 454 46.08 -22.23 4.20
C PHE A 454 47.14 -21.26 4.68
N THR A 455 46.93 -20.66 5.85
CA THR A 455 47.94 -19.87 6.56
C THR A 455 48.34 -20.54 7.87
N ASP A 456 49.51 -20.19 8.42
CA ASP A 456 49.95 -20.58 9.76
C ASP A 456 50.94 -19.54 10.29
N LEU A 457 50.91 -19.25 11.59
CA LEU A 457 51.79 -18.26 12.19
C LEU A 457 52.97 -18.93 12.88
N GLU A 458 54.18 -18.63 12.39
CA GLU A 458 55.37 -19.27 12.92
C GLU A 458 55.60 -18.95 14.41
N GLY A 459 55.63 -20.02 15.22
CA GLY A 459 55.98 -19.92 16.64
C GLY A 459 54.82 -19.53 17.56
N PHE A 460 53.58 -19.42 17.04
CA PHE A 460 52.42 -19.02 17.83
C PHE A 460 52.17 -19.93 19.04
N THR A 461 52.30 -21.25 18.91
CA THR A 461 52.15 -22.17 20.06
C THR A 461 53.14 -21.89 21.19
N LYS A 462 54.38 -21.48 20.86
CA LYS A 462 55.37 -21.10 21.88
C LYS A 462 55.00 -19.77 22.53
N LEU A 463 54.50 -18.83 21.72
CA LEU A 463 54.01 -17.52 22.18
C LEU A 463 52.83 -17.67 23.15
N SER A 464 51.87 -18.54 22.85
CA SER A 464 50.67 -18.75 23.68
C SER A 464 50.97 -19.34 25.06
N HIS A 465 52.14 -19.94 25.25
CA HIS A 465 52.61 -20.41 26.57
C HIS A 465 53.39 -19.34 27.36
N ALA A 466 53.80 -18.24 26.72
CA ALA A 466 54.69 -17.23 27.28
C ALA A 466 53.98 -15.93 27.70
N ILE A 467 52.70 -15.76 27.35
CA ILE A 467 51.90 -14.55 27.64
C ILE A 467 50.56 -14.93 28.27
N GLU A 468 49.93 -13.96 28.95
CA GLU A 468 48.65 -14.15 29.63
C GLU A 468 47.51 -14.55 28.64
N PRO A 469 46.58 -15.45 29.03
CA PRO A 469 45.52 -15.95 28.16
C PRO A 469 44.66 -14.86 27.50
N GLU A 470 44.32 -13.79 28.21
CA GLU A 470 43.55 -12.66 27.66
C GLU A 470 44.31 -11.92 26.56
N MET A 471 45.64 -11.82 26.69
CA MET A 471 46.50 -11.23 25.67
C MET A 471 46.64 -12.15 24.45
N VAL A 472 46.75 -13.47 24.66
CA VAL A 472 46.73 -14.46 23.55
C VAL A 472 45.45 -14.30 22.73
N ALA A 473 44.29 -14.25 23.40
CA ALA A 473 43.00 -14.13 22.72
C ALA A 473 42.87 -12.81 21.94
N THR A 474 43.34 -11.69 22.52
CA THR A 474 43.31 -10.38 21.86
C THR A 474 44.19 -10.35 20.61
N LEU A 475 45.43 -10.84 20.72
CA LEU A 475 46.37 -10.92 19.59
C LEU A 475 45.90 -11.86 18.50
N LEU A 476 45.37 -13.03 18.87
CA LEU A 476 44.85 -14.00 17.92
C LEU A 476 43.64 -13.45 17.16
N ASN A 477 42.71 -12.78 17.84
CA ASN A 477 41.55 -12.20 17.19
C ASN A 477 41.96 -11.07 16.22
N ASP A 478 42.83 -10.13 16.63
CA ASP A 478 43.33 -9.08 15.71
C ASP A 478 44.04 -9.66 14.49
N TYR A 479 44.88 -10.68 14.69
CA TYR A 479 45.55 -11.37 13.59
C TYR A 479 44.56 -12.05 12.63
N LEU A 480 43.64 -12.87 13.15
CA LEU A 480 42.66 -13.57 12.33
C LEU A 480 41.67 -12.61 11.65
N ASP A 481 41.31 -11.49 12.29
CA ASP A 481 40.46 -10.45 11.70
C ASP A 481 41.14 -9.82 10.48
N ARG A 482 42.42 -9.43 10.60
CA ARG A 482 43.21 -8.89 9.47
C ARG A 482 43.31 -9.86 8.30
N LEU A 483 43.58 -11.14 8.58
CA LEU A 483 43.63 -12.16 7.53
C LEU A 483 42.26 -12.39 6.89
N SER A 484 41.19 -12.36 7.69
CA SER A 484 39.82 -12.52 7.21
C SER A 484 39.42 -11.38 6.28
N ASP A 485 39.76 -10.14 6.63
CA ASP A 485 39.49 -8.97 5.79
C ASP A 485 40.18 -9.10 4.43
N VAL A 486 41.45 -9.49 4.40
CA VAL A 486 42.18 -9.75 3.15
C VAL A 486 41.52 -10.86 2.33
N ALA A 487 41.23 -12.02 2.94
CA ALA A 487 40.61 -13.13 2.22
C ALA A 487 39.26 -12.74 1.61
N LEU A 488 38.43 -12.00 2.34
CA LEU A 488 37.12 -11.53 1.87
C LEU A 488 37.23 -10.41 0.82
N GLU A 489 38.20 -9.51 0.93
CA GLU A 489 38.47 -8.43 -0.03
C GLU A 489 38.76 -9.00 -1.43
N TYR A 490 39.58 -10.05 -1.48
CA TYR A 490 39.88 -10.77 -2.72
C TYR A 490 38.79 -11.79 -3.10
N GLY A 491 37.63 -11.79 -2.44
CA GLY A 491 36.47 -12.61 -2.80
C GLY A 491 36.56 -14.08 -2.43
N GLY A 492 37.41 -14.43 -1.45
CA GLY A 492 37.52 -15.78 -0.91
C GLY A 492 36.36 -16.13 0.02
N THR A 493 36.09 -17.43 0.13
CA THR A 493 35.18 -18.01 1.13
C THR A 493 36.00 -18.55 2.29
N ILE A 494 35.79 -18.02 3.50
CA ILE A 494 36.45 -18.52 4.71
C ILE A 494 35.81 -19.85 5.11
N ASP A 495 36.62 -20.90 5.19
CA ASP A 495 36.19 -22.24 5.57
C ASP A 495 36.14 -22.40 7.09
N LYS A 496 37.29 -22.19 7.74
CA LYS A 496 37.45 -22.25 9.20
C LYS A 496 38.76 -21.64 9.66
N PHE A 497 38.84 -21.42 10.97
CA PHE A 497 40.09 -21.19 11.68
C PHE A 497 40.57 -22.50 12.32
N VAL A 498 41.87 -22.78 12.26
CA VAL A 498 42.50 -23.93 12.90
C VAL A 498 43.64 -23.45 13.79
N GLY A 499 43.32 -23.10 15.05
CA GLY A 499 44.28 -22.42 15.92
C GLY A 499 44.56 -21.00 15.40
N ASP A 500 45.80 -20.75 15.00
CA ASP A 500 46.29 -19.53 14.35
C ASP A 500 46.23 -19.56 12.82
N ALA A 501 45.76 -20.66 12.22
CA ALA A 501 45.60 -20.78 10.79
C ALA A 501 44.26 -20.23 10.27
N LEU A 502 44.29 -19.48 9.17
CA LEU A 502 43.13 -19.19 8.33
C LEU A 502 43.07 -20.22 7.18
N VAL A 503 41.89 -20.80 6.96
CA VAL A 503 41.61 -21.65 5.82
C VAL A 503 40.55 -21.00 4.95
N ALA A 504 40.85 -20.78 3.67
CA ALA A 504 39.93 -20.15 2.73
C ALA A 504 40.03 -20.80 1.34
N PHE A 505 39.00 -20.61 0.52
CA PHE A 505 39.01 -21.07 -0.87
C PHE A 505 38.27 -20.15 -1.85
N TRP A 506 38.65 -20.24 -3.13
CA TRP A 506 38.03 -19.54 -4.27
C TRP A 506 37.49 -20.57 -5.29
N GLY A 507 36.45 -20.21 -6.03
CA GLY A 507 35.74 -21.11 -6.96
C GLY A 507 34.42 -21.70 -6.43
N ALA A 508 34.07 -21.43 -5.17
CA ALA A 508 32.80 -21.85 -4.57
C ALA A 508 32.37 -20.90 -3.44
N PRO A 509 31.04 -20.72 -3.19
CA PRO A 509 29.90 -21.29 -3.91
C PRO A 509 29.69 -20.71 -5.32
N ILE A 510 30.33 -19.57 -5.64
CA ILE A 510 30.31 -18.95 -6.96
C ILE A 510 31.73 -18.95 -7.50
N ALA A 511 31.90 -19.41 -8.75
CA ALA A 511 33.17 -19.34 -9.45
C ALA A 511 33.21 -18.12 -10.37
N TYR A 512 34.37 -17.50 -10.46
CA TYR A 512 34.65 -16.36 -11.33
C TYR A 512 35.84 -16.68 -12.24
N ALA A 513 35.90 -16.04 -13.41
CA ALA A 513 36.96 -16.31 -14.38
C ALA A 513 38.36 -15.91 -13.88
N ASP A 514 38.43 -14.95 -12.96
CA ASP A 514 39.64 -14.40 -12.37
C ASP A 514 39.98 -14.99 -10.98
N ASP A 515 39.31 -16.08 -10.55
CA ASP A 515 39.54 -16.71 -9.23
C ASP A 515 41.01 -17.05 -8.98
N GLY A 516 41.75 -17.47 -10.00
CA GLY A 516 43.17 -17.77 -9.88
C GLY A 516 44.02 -16.53 -9.58
N GLU A 517 43.76 -15.43 -10.28
CA GLU A 517 44.46 -14.16 -10.04
C GLU A 517 44.16 -13.64 -8.63
N ARG A 518 42.88 -13.68 -8.23
CA ARG A 518 42.44 -13.23 -6.90
C ARG A 518 43.00 -14.09 -5.78
N ALA A 519 42.98 -15.41 -5.92
CA ALA A 519 43.57 -16.32 -4.94
C ALA A 519 45.08 -16.11 -4.79
N ALA A 520 45.81 -15.88 -5.89
CA ALA A 520 47.24 -15.59 -5.83
C ALA A 520 47.55 -14.26 -5.13
N LYS A 521 46.83 -13.20 -5.49
CA LYS A 521 46.98 -11.89 -4.83
C LYS A 521 46.62 -11.96 -3.36
N ALA A 522 45.54 -12.68 -3.02
CA ALA A 522 45.16 -12.95 -1.63
C ALA A 522 46.26 -13.70 -0.89
N ALA A 523 46.83 -14.78 -1.46
CA ALA A 523 47.88 -15.56 -0.81
C ALA A 523 49.12 -14.71 -0.48
N PHE A 524 49.51 -13.79 -1.37
CA PHE A 524 50.60 -12.86 -1.11
C PHE A 524 50.22 -11.79 -0.08
N ALA A 525 49.04 -11.17 -0.22
CA ALA A 525 48.54 -10.15 0.70
C ALA A 525 48.31 -10.68 2.13
N LEU A 526 47.93 -11.97 2.28
CA LEU A 526 47.81 -12.64 3.58
C LEU A 526 49.17 -12.73 4.28
N TYR A 527 50.24 -13.01 3.53
CA TYR A 527 51.59 -12.95 4.06
C TYR A 527 51.97 -11.51 4.46
N GLU A 528 51.68 -10.51 3.61
CA GLU A 528 51.97 -9.10 3.91
C GLU A 528 51.24 -8.59 5.14
N ALA A 529 49.94 -8.90 5.28
CA ALA A 529 49.14 -8.55 6.45
C ALA A 529 49.69 -9.20 7.73
N GLY A 530 50.19 -10.44 7.62
CA GLY A 530 50.89 -11.10 8.71
C GLY A 530 52.21 -10.43 9.08
N GLU A 531 52.97 -9.95 8.10
CA GLU A 531 54.20 -9.18 8.35
C GLU A 531 53.91 -7.80 8.95
N GLU A 532 52.82 -7.14 8.54
CA GLU A 532 52.37 -5.90 9.15
C GLU A 532 51.96 -6.12 10.62
N PHE A 533 51.15 -7.16 10.89
CA PHE A 533 50.79 -7.56 12.24
C PHE A 533 52.04 -7.80 13.09
N ARG A 534 53.00 -8.58 12.56
CA ARG A 534 54.28 -8.86 13.22
C ARG A 534 55.08 -7.61 13.56
N LYS A 535 55.06 -6.57 12.71
CA LYS A 535 55.80 -5.31 12.95
C LYS A 535 55.12 -4.42 13.99
N ASN A 536 53.81 -4.56 14.16
CA ASN A 536 52.98 -3.69 14.98
C ASN A 536 52.53 -4.34 16.29
N VAL A 537 53.18 -5.43 16.72
CA VAL A 537 52.85 -6.12 17.96
C VAL A 537 53.14 -5.19 19.17
N PRO A 538 52.26 -5.12 20.18
CA PRO A 538 52.47 -4.29 21.37
C PRO A 538 53.78 -4.58 22.12
N GLU A 539 54.31 -3.56 22.79
CA GLU A 539 55.46 -3.71 23.69
C GLU A 539 55.17 -4.74 24.79
N GLY A 540 56.10 -5.66 25.03
CA GLY A 540 55.98 -6.73 26.02
C GLY A 540 55.60 -8.11 25.46
N VAL A 541 55.29 -8.21 24.17
CA VAL A 541 55.05 -9.50 23.49
C VAL A 541 56.36 -10.03 22.89
N PRO A 542 56.70 -11.32 23.08
CA PRO A 542 57.85 -11.93 22.42
C PRO A 542 57.77 -11.82 20.88
N PRO A 543 58.92 -11.76 20.17
CA PRO A 543 58.93 -11.70 18.72
C PRO A 543 58.12 -12.83 18.08
N ILE A 544 57.17 -12.46 17.22
CA ILE A 544 56.33 -13.38 16.47
C ILE A 544 57.04 -13.75 15.16
N GLY A 545 56.92 -15.00 14.73
CA GLY A 545 57.44 -15.44 13.43
C GLY A 545 56.61 -14.94 12.26
N ARG A 546 57.03 -15.28 11.04
CA ARG A 546 56.32 -14.90 9.81
C ARG A 546 55.06 -15.73 9.61
N THR A 547 54.10 -15.17 8.89
CA THR A 547 52.95 -15.95 8.39
C THR A 547 53.41 -16.77 7.19
N ARG A 548 53.13 -18.07 7.20
CA ARG A 548 53.37 -18.96 6.06
C ARG A 548 52.06 -19.17 5.32
N VAL A 549 52.12 -19.24 3.99
CA VAL A 549 50.93 -19.44 3.16
C VAL A 549 51.17 -20.56 2.15
N GLY A 550 50.21 -21.47 2.04
CA GLY A 550 50.19 -22.55 1.04
C GLY A 550 48.97 -22.43 0.14
N MET A 551 49.17 -22.45 -1.18
CA MET A 551 48.09 -22.39 -2.17
C MET A 551 48.17 -23.55 -3.17
N HIS A 552 47.03 -24.20 -3.39
CA HIS A 552 46.91 -25.25 -4.41
C HIS A 552 45.58 -25.14 -5.18
N TYR A 553 45.57 -25.64 -6.41
CA TYR A 553 44.38 -25.72 -7.25
C TYR A 553 44.11 -27.17 -7.60
N GLY A 554 42.88 -27.63 -7.34
CA GLY A 554 42.50 -29.02 -7.61
C GLY A 554 41.06 -29.33 -7.25
N ASP A 555 40.70 -30.60 -7.39
CA ASP A 555 39.36 -31.10 -7.08
C ASP A 555 39.10 -31.14 -5.57
N ALA A 556 37.96 -30.61 -5.15
CA ALA A 556 37.37 -30.79 -3.83
C ALA A 556 35.86 -31.04 -3.94
N ILE A 557 35.29 -31.66 -2.92
CA ILE A 557 33.85 -31.71 -2.72
C ILE A 557 33.50 -30.53 -1.81
N VAL A 558 32.76 -29.57 -2.34
CA VAL A 558 32.33 -28.37 -1.61
C VAL A 558 30.84 -28.48 -1.32
N GLY A 559 30.44 -28.14 -0.10
CA GLY A 559 29.03 -28.16 0.27
C GLY A 559 28.82 -28.07 1.78
N ASN A 560 27.57 -28.24 2.17
CA ASN A 560 27.17 -28.29 3.57
C ASN A 560 27.37 -29.71 4.12
N PHE A 561 28.33 -29.87 5.04
CA PHE A 561 28.65 -31.15 5.69
C PHE A 561 28.34 -31.08 7.19
N GLY A 562 27.78 -32.15 7.75
CA GLY A 562 27.42 -32.23 9.18
C GLY A 562 26.16 -33.05 9.45
N GLY A 563 25.57 -32.87 10.64
CA GLY A 563 24.30 -33.50 11.06
C GLY A 563 23.24 -32.46 11.43
N GLU A 564 22.01 -32.88 11.79
CA GLU A 564 20.85 -32.00 12.00
C GLU A 564 21.08 -30.81 12.96
N GLY A 565 22.02 -30.92 13.92
CA GLY A 565 22.32 -29.86 14.88
C GLY A 565 23.53 -28.98 14.55
N ARG A 566 24.39 -29.35 13.59
CA ARG A 566 25.61 -28.60 13.23
C ARG A 566 26.01 -28.90 11.80
N ILE A 567 25.80 -27.91 10.93
CA ILE A 567 26.15 -27.95 9.51
C ILE A 567 27.26 -26.92 9.28
N GLN A 568 28.30 -27.29 8.54
CA GLN A 568 29.38 -26.40 8.12
C GLN A 568 29.52 -26.45 6.61
N TYR A 569 29.48 -25.28 5.96
CA TYR A 569 29.86 -25.16 4.56
C TYR A 569 31.39 -25.25 4.49
N THR A 570 31.92 -26.31 3.86
CA THR A 570 33.36 -26.59 3.85
C THR A 570 33.76 -27.28 2.54
N ALA A 571 35.05 -27.31 2.26
CA ALA A 571 35.63 -28.06 1.15
C ALA A 571 36.40 -29.27 1.68
N LEU A 572 36.20 -30.44 1.09
CA LEU A 572 36.86 -31.69 1.45
C LEU A 572 37.52 -32.31 0.22
N GLY A 573 38.81 -32.66 0.30
CA GLY A 573 39.48 -33.34 -0.81
C GLY A 573 40.98 -33.11 -0.87
N ASP A 574 41.58 -33.59 -1.96
CA ASP A 574 43.02 -33.48 -2.19
C ASP A 574 43.48 -32.02 -2.30
N ALA A 575 42.63 -31.14 -2.84
CA ALA A 575 42.93 -29.72 -2.96
C ALA A 575 43.31 -29.07 -1.60
N MET A 576 42.45 -29.29 -0.59
CA MET A 576 42.62 -28.76 0.77
C MET A 576 43.83 -29.38 1.46
N ASN A 577 43.99 -30.71 1.37
CA ASN A 577 45.10 -31.41 2.00
C ASN A 577 46.46 -30.99 1.40
N THR A 578 46.51 -30.74 0.10
CA THR A 578 47.75 -30.33 -0.57
C THR A 578 48.10 -28.89 -0.23
N ALA A 579 47.13 -27.96 -0.20
CA ALA A 579 47.37 -26.58 0.25
C ALA A 579 47.91 -26.53 1.68
N ALA A 580 47.33 -27.29 2.61
CA ALA A 580 47.83 -27.40 3.99
C ALA A 580 49.27 -27.95 4.06
N ARG A 581 49.62 -28.92 3.20
CA ARG A 581 50.99 -29.47 3.14
C ARG A 581 51.99 -28.48 2.53
N LEU A 582 51.55 -27.66 1.57
CA LEU A 582 52.37 -26.60 0.99
C LEU A 582 52.64 -25.49 2.00
N GLU A 583 51.66 -25.12 2.81
CA GLU A 583 51.87 -24.20 3.94
C GLU A 583 52.99 -24.76 4.81
N ALA A 584 52.83 -25.99 5.32
CA ALA A 584 53.80 -26.60 6.23
C ALA A 584 55.22 -26.74 5.61
N ALA A 585 55.29 -26.95 4.29
CA ALA A 585 56.55 -27.05 3.56
C ALA A 585 57.38 -25.75 3.60
N ASN A 586 56.75 -24.57 3.74
CA ASN A 586 57.45 -23.29 3.83
C ASN A 586 58.50 -23.29 4.94
N LYS A 587 58.24 -23.99 6.05
CA LYS A 587 59.21 -24.09 7.16
C LYS A 587 60.51 -24.77 6.74
N ALA A 588 60.42 -25.89 6.02
CA ALA A 588 61.58 -26.67 5.60
C ALA A 588 62.31 -26.03 4.40
N LEU A 589 61.56 -25.29 3.57
CA LEU A 589 62.08 -24.60 2.38
C LEU A 589 62.55 -23.17 2.67
N GLU A 590 62.33 -22.68 3.89
CA GLU A 590 62.61 -21.31 4.32
C GLU A 590 61.88 -20.23 3.48
N THR A 591 60.82 -20.60 2.76
CA THR A 591 59.96 -19.71 1.96
C THR A 591 58.82 -19.09 2.77
N LYS A 592 58.11 -18.13 2.17
CA LYS A 592 57.00 -17.40 2.78
C LYS A 592 55.65 -17.88 2.26
N VAL A 593 55.53 -17.95 0.94
CA VAL A 593 54.31 -18.38 0.25
C VAL A 593 54.70 -19.46 -0.74
N LEU A 594 54.03 -20.62 -0.70
CA LEU A 594 54.24 -21.70 -1.64
C LEU A 594 52.98 -21.98 -2.43
N VAL A 595 53.16 -22.05 -3.74
CA VAL A 595 52.11 -22.26 -4.72
C VAL A 595 52.47 -23.48 -5.56
N SER A 596 51.54 -24.42 -5.70
CA SER A 596 51.73 -25.55 -6.63
C SER A 596 51.74 -25.09 -8.09
N ARG A 597 52.40 -25.84 -8.97
CA ARG A 597 52.30 -25.66 -10.43
C ARG A 597 50.87 -25.50 -10.92
N GLU A 598 49.96 -26.39 -10.49
CA GLU A 598 48.57 -26.42 -10.93
C GLU A 598 47.84 -25.13 -10.62
N ALA A 599 48.15 -24.49 -9.48
CA ALA A 599 47.61 -23.20 -9.11
C ALA A 599 48.26 -22.08 -9.93
N MET A 600 49.59 -22.05 -10.02
CA MET A 600 50.35 -21.04 -10.75
C MET A 600 49.90 -20.92 -12.22
N GLU A 601 49.73 -22.05 -12.91
CA GLU A 601 49.31 -22.08 -14.32
C GLU A 601 47.89 -21.51 -14.53
N LYS A 602 47.08 -21.44 -13.47
CA LYS A 602 45.70 -20.94 -13.51
C LYS A 602 45.53 -19.51 -13.02
N THR A 603 46.60 -18.85 -12.57
CA THR A 603 46.52 -17.49 -12.03
C THR A 603 46.71 -16.42 -13.09
N GLY A 604 47.38 -16.75 -14.20
CA GLY A 604 47.69 -15.79 -15.27
C GLY A 604 48.78 -14.77 -14.91
N LEU A 605 49.44 -14.93 -13.76
CA LEU A 605 50.48 -14.03 -13.25
C LEU A 605 51.88 -14.60 -13.52
N ASP A 606 52.85 -13.75 -13.85
CA ASP A 606 54.23 -14.10 -14.22
C ASP A 606 55.25 -13.78 -13.10
N TRP A 607 54.76 -13.42 -11.91
CA TRP A 607 55.55 -12.99 -10.75
C TRP A 607 56.14 -14.12 -9.90
N TYR A 608 56.18 -15.35 -10.39
CA TYR A 608 56.63 -16.51 -9.61
C TYR A 608 58.08 -16.87 -9.87
N ARG A 609 58.80 -17.29 -8.82
CA ARG A 609 60.06 -18.01 -8.95
C ARG A 609 59.84 -19.51 -8.69
N PRO A 610 60.46 -20.40 -9.47
CA PRO A 610 60.38 -21.82 -9.20
C PRO A 610 61.26 -22.22 -8.01
N MET A 611 60.71 -23.04 -7.12
CA MET A 611 61.35 -23.52 -5.89
C MET A 611 61.66 -25.03 -5.94
N GLY A 612 61.74 -25.57 -7.16
CA GLY A 612 62.09 -26.96 -7.45
C GLY A 612 60.96 -27.95 -7.18
N ARG A 613 61.28 -29.24 -7.37
CA ARG A 613 60.36 -30.35 -7.18
C ARG A 613 60.50 -30.93 -5.78
N ILE A 614 59.39 -31.07 -5.06
CA ILE A 614 59.37 -31.61 -3.70
C ILE A 614 58.39 -32.78 -3.56
N THR A 615 58.71 -33.70 -2.68
CA THR A 615 57.76 -34.74 -2.24
C THR A 615 57.22 -34.35 -0.88
N LEU A 616 55.94 -33.99 -0.86
CA LEU A 616 55.22 -33.62 0.35
C LEU A 616 54.99 -34.86 1.24
N ARG A 617 55.05 -34.68 2.55
CA ARG A 617 54.79 -35.75 3.51
C ARG A 617 53.41 -36.38 3.27
N GLY A 618 53.37 -37.69 3.02
CA GLY A 618 52.13 -38.43 2.77
C GLY A 618 51.52 -38.25 1.36
N ARG A 619 52.28 -37.71 0.39
CA ARG A 619 51.93 -37.72 -1.04
C ARG A 619 53.08 -38.37 -1.81
N SER A 620 52.82 -39.47 -2.52
CA SER A 620 53.85 -40.17 -3.30
C SER A 620 54.21 -39.43 -4.58
N THR A 621 53.27 -38.65 -5.13
CA THR A 621 53.48 -37.85 -6.35
C THR A 621 54.18 -36.54 -6.00
N PRO A 622 55.39 -36.29 -6.53
CA PRO A 622 56.06 -35.02 -6.34
C PRO A 622 55.28 -33.84 -6.91
N VAL A 623 55.46 -32.66 -6.32
CA VAL A 623 54.83 -31.41 -6.72
C VAL A 623 55.91 -30.40 -7.05
N ASP A 624 55.78 -29.73 -8.20
CA ASP A 624 56.60 -28.58 -8.53
C ASP A 624 56.02 -27.36 -7.82
N VAL A 625 56.86 -26.67 -7.05
CA VAL A 625 56.44 -25.56 -6.21
C VAL A 625 57.07 -24.25 -6.64
N PHE A 626 56.34 -23.17 -6.42
CA PHE A 626 56.67 -21.82 -6.82
C PHE A 626 56.44 -20.86 -5.65
N GLU A 627 57.21 -19.78 -5.60
CA GLU A 627 57.03 -18.71 -4.62
C GLU A 627 56.74 -17.40 -5.36
N PRO A 628 55.68 -16.65 -5.00
CA PRO A 628 55.42 -15.33 -5.55
C PRO A 628 56.48 -14.32 -5.08
N VAL A 629 57.06 -13.61 -6.04
CA VAL A 629 58.06 -12.55 -5.86
C VAL A 629 57.72 -11.34 -6.77
N PRO A 630 56.63 -10.61 -6.48
CA PRO A 630 56.19 -9.42 -7.23
C PRO A 630 57.30 -8.41 -7.50
N ASP A 631 58.18 -8.21 -6.50
CA ASP A 631 59.18 -7.15 -6.52
C ASP A 631 60.44 -7.50 -7.33
N TRP A 632 60.56 -8.75 -7.82
CA TRP A 632 61.71 -9.16 -8.60
C TRP A 632 61.60 -8.69 -10.05
N GLU A 633 62.72 -8.46 -10.71
CA GLU A 633 62.70 -8.21 -12.16
C GLU A 633 62.43 -9.52 -12.93
N GLU A 634 61.76 -9.41 -14.09
CA GLU A 634 61.44 -10.57 -14.95
C GLU A 634 62.70 -11.35 -15.35
N LYS A 635 63.80 -10.63 -15.64
CA LYS A 635 65.10 -11.22 -15.99
C LYS A 635 65.64 -12.15 -14.89
N ASP A 636 65.39 -11.81 -13.63
CA ASP A 636 65.90 -12.54 -12.48
C ASP A 636 65.03 -13.78 -12.22
N ARG A 637 63.70 -13.67 -12.35
CA ARG A 637 62.81 -14.84 -12.33
C ARG A 637 63.13 -15.82 -13.46
N ALA A 638 63.40 -15.30 -14.66
CA ALA A 638 63.78 -16.10 -15.82
C ALA A 638 65.13 -16.80 -15.61
N ALA A 639 66.10 -16.15 -14.96
CA ALA A 639 67.39 -16.75 -14.62
C ALA A 639 67.23 -17.96 -13.68
N VAL A 640 66.41 -17.85 -12.63
CA VAL A 640 66.13 -18.99 -11.72
C VAL A 640 65.47 -20.13 -12.48
N THR A 641 64.52 -19.81 -13.37
CA THR A 641 63.83 -20.80 -14.20
C THR A 641 64.79 -21.54 -15.14
N ALA A 642 65.70 -20.81 -15.78
CA ALA A 642 66.71 -21.38 -16.68
C ALA A 642 67.66 -22.33 -15.93
N VAL A 643 68.10 -21.96 -14.72
CA VAL A 643 68.96 -22.82 -13.90
C VAL A 643 68.25 -24.11 -13.49
N ILE A 644 66.98 -24.05 -13.08
CA ILE A 644 66.23 -25.26 -12.73
C ILE A 644 66.02 -26.15 -13.97
N ALA A 645 65.75 -25.56 -15.14
CA ALA A 645 65.63 -26.32 -16.38
C ALA A 645 66.97 -27.01 -16.78
N ALA A 646 68.10 -26.32 -16.59
CA ALA A 646 69.44 -26.87 -16.85
C ALA A 646 69.77 -28.02 -15.87
N HIS A 647 69.45 -27.85 -14.58
CA HIS A 647 69.61 -28.91 -13.56
C HIS A 647 68.76 -30.16 -13.89
N GLN A 648 67.53 -29.97 -14.36
CA GLN A 648 66.67 -31.07 -14.83
C GLN A 648 67.29 -31.83 -16.01
N GLN A 649 68.05 -31.15 -16.87
CA GLN A 649 68.77 -31.75 -17.99
C GLN A 649 70.12 -32.37 -17.59
N GLY A 650 70.51 -32.28 -16.31
CA GLY A 650 71.72 -32.88 -15.75
C GLY A 650 72.92 -31.93 -15.62
N ASP A 651 72.76 -30.65 -15.93
CA ASP A 651 73.78 -29.62 -15.73
C ASP A 651 73.74 -29.11 -14.28
N ASN A 652 74.55 -29.73 -13.42
CA ASN A 652 74.63 -29.37 -11.99
C ASN A 652 75.51 -28.14 -11.74
N ASP A 653 76.37 -27.75 -12.68
CA ASP A 653 77.25 -26.59 -12.54
C ASP A 653 76.48 -25.27 -12.68
N ALA A 654 75.36 -25.29 -13.43
CA ALA A 654 74.42 -24.18 -13.55
C ALA A 654 73.88 -23.67 -12.20
N VAL A 655 73.84 -24.52 -11.16
CA VAL A 655 73.38 -24.14 -9.81
C VAL A 655 74.28 -23.07 -9.16
N GLN A 656 75.57 -23.03 -9.51
CA GLN A 656 76.51 -22.04 -8.98
C GLN A 656 76.13 -20.60 -9.37
N ALA A 657 75.43 -20.42 -10.51
CA ALA A 657 74.98 -19.11 -10.97
C ALA A 657 73.95 -18.47 -10.03
N LEU A 658 73.17 -19.27 -9.30
CA LEU A 658 72.19 -18.75 -8.32
C LEU A 658 72.85 -18.14 -7.09
N GLY A 659 74.08 -18.53 -6.76
CA GLY A 659 74.81 -18.01 -5.60
C GLY A 659 75.09 -16.51 -5.70
N ALA A 660 75.25 -15.98 -6.91
CA ALA A 660 75.44 -14.55 -7.14
C ALA A 660 74.16 -13.73 -6.86
N MET A 661 72.98 -14.33 -7.09
CA MET A 661 71.68 -13.67 -6.92
C MET A 661 71.29 -13.47 -5.44
N ILE A 662 71.79 -14.30 -4.53
CA ILE A 662 71.53 -14.17 -3.08
C ILE A 662 72.01 -12.80 -2.56
N LYS A 663 73.08 -12.23 -3.10
CA LYS A 663 73.57 -10.91 -2.63
C LYS A 663 72.73 -9.74 -3.14
N GLN A 664 72.01 -9.92 -4.24
CA GLN A 664 71.26 -8.85 -4.92
C GLN A 664 69.94 -8.53 -4.23
N TYR A 665 69.27 -9.53 -3.64
CA TYR A 665 67.93 -9.40 -3.06
C TYR A 665 67.90 -9.52 -1.51
N GLY A 666 69.05 -9.34 -0.86
CA GLY A 666 69.23 -9.58 0.59
C GLY A 666 69.37 -11.08 0.91
N GLU A 667 69.65 -11.45 2.17
CA GLU A 667 69.81 -12.86 2.60
C GLU A 667 68.53 -13.70 2.37
N ASP A 668 68.29 -14.09 1.12
CA ASP A 668 67.13 -14.88 0.70
C ASP A 668 67.32 -16.34 1.09
N LEU A 669 66.83 -16.67 2.27
CA LEU A 669 66.92 -18.01 2.85
C LEU A 669 66.25 -19.07 1.97
N GLY A 670 65.15 -18.72 1.28
CA GLY A 670 64.47 -19.62 0.36
C GLY A 670 65.33 -20.00 -0.85
N LEU A 671 65.98 -19.02 -1.46
CA LEU A 671 66.92 -19.26 -2.57
C LEU A 671 68.17 -20.02 -2.11
N ALA A 672 68.71 -19.68 -0.93
CA ALA A 672 69.83 -20.42 -0.34
C ALA A 672 69.48 -21.88 -0.04
N ASN A 673 68.25 -22.14 0.43
CA ASN A 673 67.72 -23.47 0.64
C ASN A 673 67.55 -24.23 -0.68
N LEU A 674 67.04 -23.57 -1.73
CA LEU A 674 66.92 -24.16 -3.06
C LEU A 674 68.28 -24.62 -3.59
N ILE A 675 69.32 -23.80 -3.52
CA ILE A 675 70.69 -24.16 -3.95
C ILE A 675 71.15 -25.43 -3.23
N LYS A 676 71.04 -25.47 -1.89
CA LYS A 676 71.42 -26.64 -1.09
C LYS A 676 70.65 -27.91 -1.48
N ARG A 677 69.40 -27.79 -1.92
CA ARG A 677 68.58 -28.92 -2.39
C ARG A 677 68.97 -29.37 -3.78
N LEU A 678 69.24 -28.43 -4.69
CA LEU A 678 69.70 -28.74 -6.05
C LEU A 678 71.08 -29.42 -6.05
N GLU A 679 71.98 -29.03 -5.14
CA GLU A 679 73.28 -29.72 -4.94
C GLU A 679 73.14 -31.17 -4.47
N LYS A 680 72.03 -31.51 -3.79
CA LYS A 680 71.76 -32.84 -3.24
C LYS A 680 70.90 -33.73 -4.13
N THR A 681 70.37 -33.19 -5.23
CA THR A 681 69.49 -33.90 -6.17
C THR A 681 70.15 -33.93 -7.54
N LYS A 682 69.89 -34.96 -8.34
CA LYS A 682 70.39 -35.03 -9.73
C LYS A 682 69.23 -35.16 -10.69
N HIS A 683 69.37 -34.64 -11.92
CA HIS A 683 68.40 -34.82 -12.99
C HIS A 683 66.94 -34.45 -12.61
N GLY A 684 66.76 -33.39 -11.81
CA GLY A 684 65.42 -32.93 -11.42
C GLY A 684 64.66 -33.86 -10.47
N GLU A 685 65.36 -34.75 -9.76
CA GLU A 685 64.78 -35.57 -8.68
C GLU A 685 64.03 -34.71 -7.65
N SER A 686 62.95 -35.26 -7.11
CA SER A 686 62.18 -34.59 -6.07
C SER A 686 62.92 -34.62 -4.73
N TYR A 687 62.99 -33.49 -4.04
CA TYR A 687 63.50 -33.45 -2.68
C TYR A 687 62.42 -33.91 -1.68
N ALA A 688 62.68 -34.99 -0.95
CA ALA A 688 61.75 -35.47 0.08
C ALA A 688 61.84 -34.61 1.35
N LEU A 689 60.71 -34.00 1.73
CA LEU A 689 60.61 -33.28 3.00
C LEU A 689 60.35 -34.30 4.13
N GLY A 690 61.45 -34.69 4.79
CA GLY A 690 61.48 -35.65 5.91
C GLY A 690 61.18 -35.01 7.25
#